data_AF-A0A1I8P7N6-F1
#
_entry.id   AF-A0A1I8P7N6-F1
#
_cell.length_a   1.000
_cell.length_b   1.000
_cell.length_c   1.000
_cell.angle_alpha   90.00
_cell.angle_beta   90.00
_cell.angle_gamma   90.00
#
_symmetry.space_group_name_H-M   'P 1'
#
loop_
_entity.id
_entity.type
_entity.pdbx_description
1 polymer ?
#
loop_
_entity_poly.entity_id
_entity_poly.type
_entity_poly.pdbx_seq_one_letter_code
_entity_poly.pdbx_strand_id
1 'polypeptide(L)'
;MTSMRLQLNFIILTLCCMQSSGDRISLPTQKQLATILASMDNSTDACEDFYTHACGNWAEQHANEDYGISNMMQTIYVNEIDDVMLKEYPMDQHQFRRAQQNVTEKALAYYYSCFRIKYSLNEFKFLDLVKPGPRDEWPLLEEAQLRRKAANRFTWTPTENFNLFALVGELNGYGINNELIKTISLYLENGTLVTILAKPDLAGIDVDEIKVVVEESGVRKIAVNRLVREIQQTHDHWQAVYKNFTKIEKQETEDGEDDDDDDDLTFSYEELQKDSPRLYAFISKAIPLQLRDEASVVGLTDVKYFKSLLAKQWQQEEVRKLCNYLMVKFVLSLKRAHGYGCNISVVNHMPFAFHALYYQHRFLPYASDFNRDINAMTRKIFKYIMEIINENHLKMTAKQLRTMRKRFQQMSINLGNLPTDMNYEILEKLYSDIPDLDVNNYYENHLKVKRHNVLEQLACPSNLSCRDDPDHIPYYERLSNMMTIPFGTLKPPMYDISFDPLLSLSTLGTILGHELAHVVDTTTLSMSYPIFEQVLQQPEVEQAMACMQGQHPTSTIDERIADLLGARVAFQTYKREYSLRLQPRFTSIPWNRLFFLNLAQFFCTKNQDFDNEHDSSLIRLNQIAMNLKEFSEAFQCPLGSKLNPERRCRFY
;
A
#
# COMPACT_ATOMS: atom_id res chain seq x y z
N MET A 1 -5.60 -42.75 67.05
CA MET A 1 -5.66 -41.38 66.50
C MET A 1 -4.48 -40.59 67.05
N THR A 2 -3.33 -40.61 66.35
CA THR A 2 -2.13 -39.73 66.48
C THR A 2 -0.92 -40.47 65.89
N SER A 3 -0.87 -40.67 64.57
CA SER A 3 0.40 -40.97 63.85
C SER A 3 0.20 -40.96 62.32
N MET A 4 -0.44 -39.93 61.77
CA MET A 4 -0.62 -39.84 60.30
C MET A 4 -0.84 -38.41 59.78
N ARG A 5 -0.22 -37.41 60.41
CA ARG A 5 -0.29 -36.00 59.96
C ARG A 5 1.04 -35.24 59.94
N LEU A 6 2.18 -35.88 60.16
CA LEU A 6 3.50 -35.21 60.08
C LEU A 6 4.41 -35.63 58.91
N GLN A 7 4.03 -36.61 58.08
CA GLN A 7 4.83 -36.99 56.90
C GLN A 7 4.35 -36.39 55.57
N LEU A 8 3.24 -35.65 55.54
CA LEU A 8 2.74 -35.03 54.30
C LEU A 8 3.28 -33.60 54.05
N ASN A 9 3.83 -32.93 55.07
CA ASN A 9 4.32 -31.55 54.93
C ASN A 9 5.82 -31.42 54.63
N PHE A 10 6.57 -32.52 54.56
CA PHE A 10 7.98 -32.50 54.16
C PHE A 10 8.24 -32.96 52.70
N ILE A 11 7.24 -33.55 52.04
CA ILE A 11 7.31 -33.95 50.62
C ILE A 11 6.78 -32.83 49.69
N ILE A 12 5.96 -31.90 50.19
CA ILE A 12 5.44 -30.78 49.38
C ILE A 12 6.41 -29.59 49.33
N LEU A 13 7.37 -29.49 50.26
CA LEU A 13 8.38 -28.42 50.27
C LEU A 13 9.73 -28.79 49.64
N THR A 14 9.91 -30.03 49.17
CA THR A 14 11.11 -30.47 48.42
C THR A 14 10.83 -30.75 46.94
N LEU A 15 9.58 -30.60 46.48
CA LEU A 15 9.22 -30.55 45.05
C LEU A 15 9.16 -29.11 44.48
N CYS A 16 9.43 -28.10 45.30
CA CYS A 16 9.49 -26.69 44.87
C CYS A 16 10.91 -26.17 44.56
N CYS A 17 11.96 -27.00 44.71
CA CYS A 17 13.36 -26.61 44.45
C CYS A 17 14.10 -27.50 43.44
N MET A 18 13.36 -28.19 42.55
CA MET A 18 13.94 -28.78 41.33
C MET A 18 13.22 -28.29 40.07
N GLN A 19 12.97 -26.98 39.99
CA GLN A 19 12.98 -26.33 38.68
C GLN A 19 14.44 -26.03 38.36
N SER A 20 15.08 -27.01 37.72
CA SER A 20 16.30 -26.75 36.96
C SER A 20 16.07 -25.51 36.10
N SER A 21 17.01 -24.58 36.18
CA SER A 21 17.20 -23.43 35.30
C SER A 21 17.35 -23.88 33.83
N GLY A 22 16.24 -24.31 33.22
CA GLY A 22 16.05 -24.51 31.80
C GLY A 22 15.13 -23.41 31.30
N ASP A 23 15.62 -22.59 30.36
CA ASP A 23 14.89 -21.48 29.74
C ASP A 23 13.45 -21.92 29.39
N ARG A 24 12.43 -21.35 30.04
CA ARG A 24 11.04 -21.58 29.62
C ARG A 24 10.84 -20.96 28.24
N ILE A 25 10.48 -21.78 27.26
CA ILE A 25 10.19 -21.35 25.89
C ILE A 25 8.98 -20.41 25.92
N SER A 26 9.06 -19.25 25.27
CA SER A 26 7.95 -18.28 25.23
C SER A 26 6.74 -18.87 24.48
N LEU A 27 5.53 -18.51 24.92
CA LEU A 27 4.30 -18.96 24.27
C LEU A 27 4.24 -18.56 22.78
N PRO A 28 4.65 -17.34 22.37
CA PRO A 28 4.74 -16.98 20.95
C PRO A 28 5.64 -17.92 20.16
N THR A 29 6.83 -18.26 20.68
CA THR A 29 7.77 -19.20 20.02
C THR A 29 7.14 -20.59 19.85
N GLN A 30 6.43 -21.09 20.88
CA GLN A 30 5.75 -22.40 20.80
C GLN A 30 4.65 -22.40 19.75
N LYS A 31 3.84 -21.32 19.69
CA LYS A 31 2.79 -21.17 18.68
C LYS A 31 3.36 -21.11 17.28
N GLN A 32 4.42 -20.32 17.06
CA GLN A 32 5.05 -20.21 15.75
C GLN A 32 5.61 -21.56 15.28
N LEU A 33 6.29 -22.32 16.15
CA LEU A 33 6.75 -23.65 15.80
C LEU A 33 5.60 -24.61 15.46
N ALA A 34 4.49 -24.54 16.21
CA ALA A 34 3.31 -25.35 15.92
C ALA A 34 2.71 -24.99 14.56
N THR A 35 2.62 -23.70 14.22
CA THR A 35 2.18 -23.23 12.90
C THR A 35 3.07 -23.78 11.79
N ILE A 36 4.39 -23.63 11.89
CA ILE A 36 5.34 -24.17 10.89
C ILE A 36 5.10 -25.67 10.66
N LEU A 37 5.05 -26.46 11.74
CA LEU A 37 4.87 -27.90 11.66
C LEU A 37 3.53 -28.30 11.04
N ALA A 38 2.50 -27.51 11.33
CA ALA A 38 1.17 -27.74 10.80
C ALA A 38 1.15 -27.43 9.29
N SER A 39 1.71 -26.30 8.84
CA SER A 39 1.69 -25.88 7.44
C SER A 39 2.39 -26.84 6.47
N MET A 40 3.38 -27.61 6.97
CA MET A 40 4.23 -28.47 6.15
C MET A 40 3.52 -29.68 5.56
N ASP A 41 3.76 -29.93 4.27
CA ASP A 41 3.49 -31.21 3.60
C ASP A 41 4.78 -32.02 3.46
N ASN A 42 4.95 -33.00 4.36
CA ASN A 42 6.13 -33.87 4.36
C ASN A 42 6.15 -34.89 3.20
N SER A 43 5.08 -35.02 2.41
CA SER A 43 5.05 -35.89 1.24
C SER A 43 5.70 -35.28 0.00
N THR A 44 5.81 -33.94 -0.02
CA THR A 44 6.44 -33.20 -1.10
C THR A 44 7.95 -33.04 -0.83
N ASP A 45 8.78 -33.29 -1.86
CA ASP A 45 10.22 -33.08 -1.79
C ASP A 45 10.57 -31.59 -1.82
N ALA A 46 11.19 -31.12 -0.73
CA ALA A 46 11.66 -29.74 -0.57
C ALA A 46 12.68 -29.30 -1.62
N CYS A 47 13.35 -30.23 -2.30
CA CYS A 47 14.34 -29.94 -3.33
C CYS A 47 13.74 -29.77 -4.74
N GLU A 48 12.45 -30.10 -4.89
CA GLU A 48 11.67 -29.98 -6.12
C GLU A 48 10.60 -28.88 -6.03
N ASP A 49 9.92 -28.79 -4.88
CA ASP A 49 8.93 -27.74 -4.61
C ASP A 49 8.91 -27.38 -3.12
N PHE A 50 9.70 -26.36 -2.77
CA PHE A 50 9.81 -25.94 -1.37
C PHE A 50 8.55 -25.25 -0.88
N TYR A 51 7.82 -24.56 -1.78
CA TYR A 51 6.54 -23.94 -1.43
C TYR A 51 5.53 -24.98 -0.95
N THR A 52 5.25 -26.00 -1.77
CA THR A 52 4.31 -27.04 -1.39
C THR A 52 4.80 -27.81 -0.15
N HIS A 53 6.11 -28.09 -0.03
CA HIS A 53 6.66 -28.71 1.17
C HIS A 53 6.40 -27.90 2.45
N ALA A 54 6.52 -26.57 2.40
CA ALA A 54 6.40 -25.71 3.58
C ALA A 54 4.98 -25.18 3.86
N CYS A 55 4.14 -25.09 2.83
CA CYS A 55 2.82 -24.45 2.86
C CYS A 55 1.66 -25.38 2.44
N GLY A 56 1.93 -26.63 2.05
CA GLY A 56 0.92 -27.52 1.42
C GLY A 56 -0.35 -27.75 2.24
N ASN A 57 -0.26 -27.65 3.57
CA ASN A 57 -1.40 -27.80 4.48
C ASN A 57 -1.97 -26.45 4.98
N TRP A 58 -1.46 -25.32 4.49
CA TRP A 58 -1.85 -23.97 4.94
C TRP A 58 -3.34 -23.71 4.73
N ALA A 59 -3.86 -24.02 3.53
CA ALA A 59 -5.26 -23.77 3.17
C ALA A 59 -6.25 -24.59 4.02
N GLU A 60 -5.87 -25.81 4.43
CA GLU A 60 -6.71 -26.66 5.30
C GLU A 60 -6.77 -26.11 6.74
N GLN A 61 -5.69 -25.48 7.20
CA GLN A 61 -5.61 -24.86 8.53
C GLN A 61 -6.28 -23.50 8.62
N HIS A 62 -6.48 -22.87 7.46
CA HIS A 62 -7.05 -21.53 7.33
C HIS A 62 -8.24 -21.57 6.38
N ALA A 63 -9.26 -22.35 6.77
CA ALA A 63 -10.41 -22.67 5.92
C ALA A 63 -11.32 -21.45 5.58
N ASN A 64 -11.32 -20.41 6.42
CA ASN A 64 -12.07 -19.16 6.17
C ASN A 64 -11.34 -18.28 5.13
N GLU A 65 -11.98 -17.20 4.64
CA GLU A 65 -11.60 -16.41 3.44
C GLU A 65 -10.13 -15.94 3.35
N ASP A 66 -9.69 -15.60 2.13
CA ASP A 66 -8.30 -15.34 1.64
C ASP A 66 -7.20 -15.07 2.70
N TYR A 67 -6.53 -16.14 3.12
CA TYR A 67 -5.54 -16.14 4.21
C TYR A 67 -4.11 -16.02 3.69
N GLY A 68 -3.72 -14.81 3.29
CA GLY A 68 -2.32 -14.39 3.22
C GLY A 68 -1.84 -13.77 4.53
N ILE A 69 -0.53 -13.80 4.81
CA ILE A 69 0.03 -13.16 6.02
C ILE A 69 -0.32 -11.66 6.07
N SER A 70 -0.27 -10.94 4.95
CA SER A 70 -0.63 -9.50 4.91
C SER A 70 -2.06 -9.25 5.39
N ASN A 71 -3.05 -9.97 4.84
CA ASN A 71 -4.45 -9.87 5.26
C ASN A 71 -4.66 -10.26 6.73
N MET A 72 -3.90 -11.26 7.21
CA MET A 72 -3.91 -11.65 8.62
C MET A 72 -3.39 -10.50 9.50
N MET A 73 -2.28 -9.87 9.13
CA MET A 73 -1.71 -8.75 9.86
C MET A 73 -2.65 -7.54 9.87
N GLN A 74 -3.26 -7.21 8.72
CA GLN A 74 -4.29 -6.18 8.64
C GLN A 74 -5.44 -6.47 9.60
N THR A 75 -5.98 -7.69 9.56
CA THR A 75 -7.12 -8.09 10.38
C THR A 75 -6.78 -7.99 11.88
N ILE A 76 -5.61 -8.50 12.29
CA ILE A 76 -5.14 -8.40 13.68
C ILE A 76 -5.00 -6.93 14.09
N TYR A 77 -4.37 -6.14 13.23
CA TYR A 77 -4.04 -4.76 13.52
C TYR A 77 -5.29 -3.88 13.67
N VAL A 78 -6.24 -4.02 12.75
CA VAL A 78 -7.48 -3.23 12.74
C VAL A 78 -8.43 -3.67 13.87
N ASN A 79 -8.57 -4.97 14.13
CA ASN A 79 -9.50 -5.47 15.16
C ASN A 79 -9.11 -5.05 16.59
N GLU A 80 -7.82 -4.85 16.89
CA GLU A 80 -7.39 -4.38 18.21
C GLU A 80 -7.85 -2.94 18.53
N ILE A 81 -8.16 -2.14 17.49
CA ILE A 81 -8.71 -0.80 17.64
C ILE A 81 -10.22 -0.79 17.82
N ASP A 82 -10.96 -1.77 17.29
CA ASP A 82 -12.41 -1.89 17.56
C ASP A 82 -12.67 -1.91 19.06
N ASP A 83 -11.83 -2.65 19.79
CA ASP A 83 -11.89 -2.72 21.25
C ASP A 83 -11.62 -1.36 21.91
N VAL A 84 -10.66 -0.56 21.39
CA VAL A 84 -10.42 0.81 21.89
C VAL A 84 -11.66 1.67 21.63
N MET A 85 -12.12 1.74 20.38
CA MET A 85 -13.19 2.64 19.97
C MET A 85 -14.51 2.30 20.67
N LEU A 86 -14.85 1.02 20.80
CA LEU A 86 -16.13 0.57 21.34
C LEU A 86 -16.16 0.47 22.87
N LYS A 87 -15.07 0.03 23.51
CA LYS A 87 -15.06 -0.21 24.97
C LYS A 87 -14.48 0.96 25.75
N GLU A 88 -13.45 1.61 25.23
CA GLU A 88 -12.75 2.68 25.94
C GLU A 88 -13.34 4.08 25.65
N TYR A 89 -13.97 4.26 24.49
CA TYR A 89 -14.60 5.52 24.06
C TYR A 89 -16.09 5.38 23.70
N PRO A 90 -16.95 4.87 24.60
CA PRO A 90 -18.32 4.53 24.25
C PRO A 90 -19.14 5.79 23.89
N MET A 91 -19.99 5.64 22.88
CA MET A 91 -20.73 6.74 22.25
C MET A 91 -21.59 7.57 23.21
N ASP A 92 -22.11 6.96 24.29
CA ASP A 92 -22.96 7.60 25.29
C ASP A 92 -22.19 8.54 26.24
N GLN A 93 -20.88 8.33 26.39
CA GLN A 93 -20.02 9.12 27.26
C GLN A 93 -19.40 10.33 26.54
N HIS A 94 -19.41 10.35 25.21
CA HIS A 94 -18.89 11.47 24.42
C HIS A 94 -19.99 12.36 23.89
N GLN A 95 -20.10 13.56 24.46
CA GLN A 95 -20.92 14.62 23.89
C GLN A 95 -20.16 15.25 22.72
N PHE A 96 -20.38 14.74 21.50
CA PHE A 96 -19.92 15.32 20.22
C PHE A 96 -20.53 16.71 19.91
N ARG A 97 -20.95 17.45 20.94
CA ARG A 97 -21.62 18.76 20.87
C ARG A 97 -20.65 19.93 21.12
N ARG A 98 -19.37 19.65 21.35
CA ARG A 98 -18.36 20.71 21.52
C ARG A 98 -18.08 21.34 20.16
N ALA A 99 -18.00 22.67 20.13
CA ALA A 99 -17.32 23.37 19.05
C ALA A 99 -15.82 23.08 19.18
N GLN A 100 -15.14 22.78 18.06
CA GLN A 100 -13.70 22.44 17.99
C GLN A 100 -13.41 21.01 18.47
N GLN A 101 -13.76 20.02 17.66
CA GLN A 101 -13.35 18.63 17.86
C GLN A 101 -11.85 18.46 17.66
N ASN A 102 -11.21 17.73 18.57
CA ASN A 102 -9.83 17.28 18.38
C ASN A 102 -9.75 16.09 17.39
N VAL A 103 -8.54 15.69 16.99
CA VAL A 103 -8.33 14.61 16.00
C VAL A 103 -9.00 13.30 16.42
N THR A 104 -8.94 12.95 17.69
CA THR A 104 -9.56 11.74 18.25
C THR A 104 -11.08 11.82 18.20
N GLU A 105 -11.66 12.96 18.57
CA GLU A 105 -13.11 13.20 18.50
C GLU A 105 -13.62 13.16 17.05
N LYS A 106 -12.85 13.68 16.08
CA LYS A 106 -13.15 13.55 14.64
C LYS A 106 -13.14 12.09 14.20
N ALA A 107 -12.09 11.33 14.52
CA ALA A 107 -12.00 9.91 14.18
C ALA A 107 -13.17 9.10 14.77
N LEU A 108 -13.54 9.36 16.03
CA LEU A 108 -14.69 8.75 16.69
C LEU A 108 -16.02 9.16 16.03
N ALA A 109 -16.22 10.44 15.72
CA ALA A 109 -17.42 10.92 15.05
C ALA A 109 -17.58 10.28 13.66
N TYR A 110 -16.49 10.18 12.90
CA TYR A 110 -16.45 9.49 11.60
C TYR A 110 -16.82 8.02 11.75
N TYR A 111 -16.15 7.28 12.63
CA TYR A 111 -16.42 5.88 12.94
C TYR A 111 -17.89 5.64 13.31
N TYR A 112 -18.42 6.43 14.24
CA TYR A 112 -19.78 6.26 14.75
C TYR A 112 -20.85 6.64 13.73
N SER A 113 -20.59 7.65 12.89
CA SER A 113 -21.48 7.99 11.78
C SER A 113 -21.56 6.86 10.75
N CYS A 114 -20.44 6.21 10.43
CA CYS A 114 -20.41 4.99 9.61
C CYS A 114 -21.19 3.86 10.28
N PHE A 115 -20.88 3.57 11.53
CA PHE A 115 -21.45 2.43 12.26
C PHE A 115 -22.99 2.47 12.29
N ARG A 116 -23.58 3.67 12.46
CA ARG A 116 -25.03 3.89 12.49
C ARG A 116 -25.74 3.52 11.19
N ILE A 117 -25.05 3.65 10.05
CA ILE A 117 -25.66 3.40 8.74
C ILE A 117 -25.05 2.21 8.00
N LYS A 118 -24.13 1.46 8.61
CA LYS A 118 -23.42 0.32 7.99
C LYS A 118 -24.35 -0.65 7.25
N TYR A 119 -25.50 -0.98 7.82
CA TYR A 119 -26.47 -1.92 7.22
C TYR A 119 -27.50 -1.25 6.30
N SER A 120 -27.46 0.08 6.17
CA SER A 120 -28.42 0.88 5.41
C SER A 120 -27.74 1.94 4.54
N LEU A 121 -26.44 1.78 4.25
CA LEU A 121 -25.69 2.71 3.42
C LEU A 121 -26.29 2.66 2.01
N ASN A 122 -26.44 3.84 1.41
CA ASN A 122 -26.88 3.98 0.04
C ASN A 122 -25.96 4.99 -0.66
N GLU A 123 -25.08 4.50 -1.54
CA GLU A 123 -24.08 5.34 -2.18
C GLU A 123 -24.71 6.43 -3.07
N PHE A 124 -25.95 6.25 -3.54
CA PHE A 124 -26.65 7.28 -4.32
C PHE A 124 -26.96 8.55 -3.49
N LYS A 125 -27.01 8.48 -2.15
CA LYS A 125 -27.20 9.68 -1.32
C LYS A 125 -26.01 10.65 -1.39
N PHE A 126 -24.81 10.18 -1.78
CA PHE A 126 -23.70 11.10 -2.05
C PHE A 126 -23.99 12.00 -3.25
N LEU A 127 -24.80 11.56 -4.21
CA LEU A 127 -25.19 12.34 -5.39
C LEU A 127 -26.17 13.47 -5.06
N ASP A 128 -26.75 13.49 -3.85
CA ASP A 128 -27.51 14.65 -3.34
C ASP A 128 -26.59 15.79 -2.90
N LEU A 129 -25.37 15.45 -2.47
CA LEU A 129 -24.34 16.39 -2.01
C LEU A 129 -23.38 16.80 -3.15
N VAL A 130 -23.11 15.89 -4.08
CA VAL A 130 -22.24 16.11 -5.24
C VAL A 130 -23.09 16.13 -6.51
N LYS A 131 -23.36 17.34 -7.03
CA LYS A 131 -24.17 17.57 -8.23
C LYS A 131 -23.30 17.99 -9.43
N PRO A 132 -23.75 17.75 -10.69
CA PRO A 132 -23.04 18.19 -11.89
C PRO A 132 -22.84 19.72 -11.97
N GLY A 133 -23.79 20.45 -11.40
CA GLY A 133 -23.80 21.90 -11.32
C GLY A 133 -24.76 22.38 -10.23
N PRO A 134 -24.74 23.66 -9.85
CA PRO A 134 -25.49 24.16 -8.68
C PRO A 134 -27.01 23.95 -8.73
N ARG A 135 -27.57 23.77 -9.93
CA ARG A 135 -29.00 23.55 -10.17
C ARG A 135 -29.27 22.37 -11.10
N ASP A 136 -28.25 21.58 -11.38
CA ASP A 136 -28.33 20.44 -12.29
C ASP A 136 -28.51 19.16 -11.49
N GLU A 137 -29.34 18.26 -12.01
CA GLU A 137 -29.40 16.87 -11.55
C GLU A 137 -28.60 15.97 -12.50
N TRP A 138 -28.10 14.85 -11.97
CA TRP A 138 -27.42 13.85 -12.78
C TRP A 138 -28.35 13.33 -13.89
N PRO A 139 -27.92 13.31 -15.17
CA PRO A 139 -28.81 12.97 -16.28
C PRO A 139 -29.45 11.60 -16.15
N LEU A 140 -28.71 10.63 -15.63
CA LEU A 140 -29.20 9.27 -15.41
C LEU A 140 -30.29 9.21 -14.31
N LEU A 141 -30.18 10.02 -13.25
CA LEU A 141 -31.21 10.13 -12.22
C LEU A 141 -32.44 10.91 -12.70
N GLU A 142 -32.22 11.95 -13.51
CA GLU A 142 -33.32 12.68 -14.14
C GLU A 142 -34.12 11.78 -15.10
N GLU A 143 -33.44 10.97 -15.93
CA GLU A 143 -34.10 9.99 -16.80
C GLU A 143 -34.93 8.97 -15.99
N ALA A 144 -34.42 8.54 -14.82
CA ALA A 144 -35.10 7.57 -13.96
C ALA A 144 -36.47 8.08 -13.48
N GLN A 145 -36.62 9.39 -13.29
CA GLN A 145 -37.86 10.01 -12.82
C GLN A 145 -38.93 10.12 -13.93
N LEU A 146 -38.58 9.92 -15.20
CA LEU A 146 -39.47 10.15 -16.34
C LEU A 146 -40.47 9.02 -16.63
N ARG A 147 -41.65 9.41 -17.14
CA ARG A 147 -42.64 8.49 -17.71
C ARG A 147 -42.13 7.86 -19.01
N ARG A 148 -42.58 6.64 -19.35
CA ARG A 148 -42.02 5.79 -20.44
C ARG A 148 -41.80 6.51 -21.78
N LYS A 149 -42.78 7.29 -22.23
CA LYS A 149 -42.70 8.02 -23.51
C LYS A 149 -41.73 9.21 -23.46
N ALA A 150 -41.56 9.84 -22.29
CA ALA A 150 -40.66 10.96 -22.09
C ALA A 150 -39.20 10.50 -21.94
N ALA A 151 -38.96 9.38 -21.25
CA ALA A 151 -37.62 8.80 -21.11
C ALA A 151 -36.98 8.45 -22.47
N ASN A 152 -37.75 7.89 -23.41
CA ASN A 152 -37.25 7.55 -24.75
C ASN A 152 -36.87 8.76 -25.61
N ARG A 153 -37.25 9.98 -25.22
CA ARG A 153 -36.93 11.24 -25.91
C ARG A 153 -36.15 12.19 -25.00
N PHE A 154 -35.57 11.65 -23.92
CA PHE A 154 -34.89 12.47 -22.93
C PHE A 154 -33.64 13.09 -23.55
N THR A 155 -33.54 14.40 -23.41
CA THR A 155 -32.36 15.20 -23.73
C THR A 155 -32.00 15.97 -22.48
N TRP A 156 -30.78 15.79 -21.99
CA TRP A 156 -30.31 16.50 -20.81
C TRP A 156 -29.73 17.84 -21.21
N THR A 157 -30.28 18.93 -20.68
CA THR A 157 -29.80 20.28 -20.94
C THR A 157 -29.21 20.84 -19.66
N PRO A 158 -27.87 20.99 -19.58
CA PRO A 158 -27.26 21.62 -18.42
C PRO A 158 -27.73 23.07 -18.27
N THR A 159 -27.78 23.56 -17.04
CA THR A 159 -28.02 24.97 -16.75
C THR A 159 -26.88 25.86 -17.27
N GLU A 160 -27.15 27.16 -17.43
CA GLU A 160 -26.18 28.13 -17.98
C GLU A 160 -24.85 28.20 -17.22
N ASN A 161 -24.84 27.82 -15.93
CA ASN A 161 -23.66 27.86 -15.07
C ASN A 161 -22.90 26.51 -15.01
N PHE A 162 -23.32 25.50 -15.78
CA PHE A 162 -22.63 24.22 -15.82
C PHE A 162 -21.22 24.37 -16.40
N ASN A 163 -20.23 23.80 -15.71
CA ASN A 163 -18.85 23.76 -16.17
C ASN A 163 -18.29 22.35 -15.99
N LEU A 164 -18.05 21.67 -17.12
CA LEU A 164 -17.55 20.29 -17.14
C LEU A 164 -16.20 20.16 -16.42
N PHE A 165 -15.27 21.10 -16.63
CA PHE A 165 -13.95 21.04 -15.99
C PHE A 165 -14.05 21.26 -14.47
N ALA A 166 -14.95 22.13 -14.03
CA ALA A 166 -15.24 22.29 -12.61
C ALA A 166 -15.84 21.02 -11.99
N LEU A 167 -16.74 20.32 -12.69
CA LEU A 167 -17.27 19.02 -12.24
C LEU A 167 -16.17 17.97 -12.13
N VAL A 168 -15.33 17.84 -13.16
CA VAL A 168 -14.20 16.89 -13.13
C VAL A 168 -13.22 17.24 -12.02
N GLY A 169 -12.99 18.53 -11.74
CA GLY A 169 -12.19 18.98 -10.61
C GLY A 169 -12.84 18.69 -9.26
N GLU A 170 -14.17 18.83 -9.16
CA GLU A 170 -14.92 18.49 -7.94
C GLU A 170 -14.81 17.00 -7.60
N LEU A 171 -14.96 16.13 -8.61
CA LEU A 171 -14.80 14.69 -8.49
C LEU A 171 -13.35 14.29 -8.15
N ASN A 172 -12.38 14.90 -8.83
CA ASN A 172 -10.96 14.73 -8.53
C ASN A 172 -10.63 15.07 -7.07
N GLY A 173 -11.25 16.13 -6.54
CA GLY A 173 -11.12 16.53 -5.14
C GLY A 173 -11.66 15.52 -4.11
N TYR A 174 -12.34 14.45 -4.52
CA TYR A 174 -12.74 13.32 -3.67
C TYR A 174 -11.91 12.04 -3.91
N GLY A 175 -10.80 12.15 -4.64
CA GLY A 175 -9.93 11.02 -4.99
C GLY A 175 -10.53 10.11 -6.07
N ILE A 176 -11.41 10.64 -6.93
CA ILE A 176 -11.90 9.91 -8.10
C ILE A 176 -10.89 10.12 -9.22
N ASN A 177 -10.28 9.02 -9.64
CA ASN A 177 -9.17 9.03 -10.59
C ASN A 177 -9.59 9.55 -11.98
N ASN A 178 -9.28 10.84 -12.17
CA ASN A 178 -8.62 11.41 -13.34
C ASN A 178 -9.23 11.04 -14.70
N GLU A 179 -10.53 11.15 -14.89
CA GLU A 179 -11.15 10.70 -16.15
C GLU A 179 -10.78 11.52 -17.37
N LEU A 180 -10.45 12.81 -17.20
CA LEU A 180 -9.97 13.65 -18.30
C LEU A 180 -8.59 14.25 -18.02
N ILE A 181 -8.24 14.42 -16.74
CA ILE A 181 -7.02 15.11 -16.31
C ILE A 181 -6.47 14.33 -15.13
N LYS A 182 -5.21 13.90 -15.24
CA LYS A 182 -4.43 13.30 -14.16
C LYS A 182 -3.67 14.38 -13.42
N THR A 183 -3.81 14.42 -12.10
CA THR A 183 -3.06 15.34 -11.24
C THR A 183 -1.92 14.58 -10.57
N ILE A 184 -0.71 15.13 -10.62
CA ILE A 184 0.46 14.65 -9.87
C ILE A 184 1.05 15.86 -9.16
N SER A 185 1.25 15.79 -7.85
CA SER A 185 1.87 16.88 -7.10
C SER A 185 3.20 16.46 -6.50
N LEU A 186 4.17 17.36 -6.57
CA LEU A 186 5.52 17.14 -6.03
C LEU A 186 6.08 18.46 -5.49
N TYR A 187 6.90 18.36 -4.46
CA TYR A 187 7.67 19.49 -3.95
C TYR A 187 9.08 19.48 -4.58
N LEU A 188 9.49 20.61 -5.13
CA LEU A 188 10.87 20.82 -5.55
C LEU A 188 11.79 20.97 -4.32
N GLU A 189 13.11 20.80 -4.50
CA GLU A 189 14.09 20.94 -3.41
C GLU A 189 14.04 22.30 -2.69
N ASN A 190 13.58 23.35 -3.39
CA ASN A 190 13.39 24.70 -2.86
C ASN A 190 12.08 24.88 -2.06
N GLY A 191 11.25 23.84 -1.95
CA GLY A 191 9.96 23.84 -1.25
C GLY A 191 8.77 24.29 -2.10
N THR A 192 8.94 24.61 -3.38
CA THR A 192 7.84 24.97 -4.28
C THR A 192 6.97 23.74 -4.58
N LEU A 193 5.66 23.85 -4.38
CA LEU A 193 4.69 22.85 -4.82
C LEU A 193 4.44 23.00 -6.33
N VAL A 194 4.68 21.92 -7.07
CA VAL A 194 4.35 21.81 -8.50
C VAL A 194 3.20 20.84 -8.64
N THR A 195 2.12 21.28 -9.29
CA THR A 195 1.00 20.42 -9.65
C THR A 195 1.01 20.16 -11.14
N ILE A 196 1.40 18.95 -11.54
CA ILE A 196 1.44 18.50 -12.92
C ILE A 196 0.07 17.98 -13.33
N LEU A 197 -0.44 18.50 -14.45
CA LEU A 197 -1.59 17.95 -15.15
C LEU A 197 -1.10 17.10 -16.31
N ALA A 198 -1.52 15.85 -16.31
CA ALA A 198 -1.14 14.85 -17.29
C ALA A 198 -2.38 14.23 -17.94
N LYS A 199 -2.16 13.56 -19.07
CA LYS A 199 -3.13 12.67 -19.69
C LYS A 199 -3.39 11.48 -18.75
N PRO A 200 -4.65 11.04 -18.60
CA PRO A 200 -4.96 9.87 -17.80
C PRO A 200 -4.51 8.53 -18.38
N ASP A 201 -4.36 7.55 -17.50
CA ASP A 201 -4.40 6.12 -17.82
C ASP A 201 -5.69 5.52 -17.25
N LEU A 202 -6.54 4.96 -18.11
CA LEU A 202 -7.80 4.35 -17.67
C LEU A 202 -7.61 2.85 -17.41
N ALA A 203 -7.80 2.46 -16.15
CA ALA A 203 -8.00 1.08 -15.75
C ALA A 203 -9.25 0.49 -16.43
N GLY A 204 -9.26 -0.83 -16.63
CA GLY A 204 -10.42 -1.53 -17.18
C GLY A 204 -11.68 -1.32 -16.32
N ILE A 205 -12.84 -1.39 -16.97
CA ILE A 205 -14.13 -1.36 -16.30
C ILE A 205 -14.77 -2.73 -16.25
N ASP A 206 -15.45 -3.02 -15.14
CA ASP A 206 -16.28 -4.20 -14.99
C ASP A 206 -17.72 -3.86 -15.42
N VAL A 207 -18.18 -4.51 -16.49
CA VAL A 207 -19.50 -4.28 -17.07
C VAL A 207 -20.62 -4.72 -16.14
N ASP A 208 -20.39 -5.77 -15.35
CA ASP A 208 -21.37 -6.29 -14.40
C ASP A 208 -21.52 -5.32 -13.21
N GLU A 209 -20.41 -4.77 -12.71
CA GLU A 209 -20.47 -3.70 -11.69
C GLU A 209 -21.20 -2.45 -12.21
N ILE A 210 -20.91 -2.01 -13.45
CA ILE A 210 -21.62 -0.89 -14.08
C ILE A 210 -23.11 -1.17 -14.17
N LYS A 211 -23.48 -2.39 -14.60
CA LYS A 211 -24.88 -2.78 -14.73
C LYS A 211 -25.61 -2.73 -13.39
N VAL A 212 -24.98 -3.18 -12.30
CA VAL A 212 -25.54 -3.09 -10.95
C VAL A 212 -25.85 -1.64 -10.59
N VAL A 213 -24.89 -0.73 -10.77
CA VAL A 213 -25.11 0.71 -10.48
C VAL A 213 -26.22 1.30 -11.34
N VAL A 214 -26.26 0.98 -12.63
CA VAL A 214 -27.33 1.45 -13.52
C VAL A 214 -28.69 0.88 -13.10
N GLU A 215 -28.78 -0.36 -12.64
CA GLU A 215 -30.05 -0.92 -12.16
C GLU A 215 -30.53 -0.27 -10.85
N GLU A 216 -29.59 -0.01 -9.92
CA GLU A 216 -29.87 0.61 -8.62
C GLU A 216 -30.28 2.09 -8.72
N SER A 217 -29.91 2.76 -9.79
CA SER A 217 -30.25 4.17 -10.01
C SER A 217 -31.76 4.43 -10.23
N GLY A 218 -32.56 3.37 -10.36
CA GLY A 218 -34.00 3.45 -10.55
C GLY A 218 -34.45 3.65 -12.00
N VAL A 219 -33.54 3.60 -12.98
CA VAL A 219 -33.95 3.62 -14.38
C VAL A 219 -34.76 2.38 -14.73
N ARG A 220 -35.58 2.48 -15.78
CA ARG A 220 -36.43 1.36 -16.23
C ARG A 220 -35.55 0.22 -16.74
N LYS A 221 -35.91 -1.03 -16.41
CA LYS A 221 -35.23 -2.25 -16.92
C LYS A 221 -34.95 -2.25 -18.43
N ILE A 222 -35.83 -1.65 -19.24
CA ILE A 222 -35.67 -1.59 -20.70
C ILE A 222 -34.54 -0.65 -21.15
N ALA A 223 -34.19 0.34 -20.33
CA ALA A 223 -33.14 1.33 -20.60
C ALA A 223 -31.77 0.89 -20.07
N VAL A 224 -31.71 -0.02 -19.11
CA VAL A 224 -30.46 -0.50 -18.48
C VAL A 224 -29.43 -0.93 -19.53
N ASN A 225 -29.78 -1.87 -20.40
CA ASN A 225 -28.85 -2.37 -21.43
C ASN A 225 -28.37 -1.29 -22.41
N ARG A 226 -29.21 -0.26 -22.67
CA ARG A 226 -28.82 0.87 -23.51
C ARG A 226 -27.80 1.74 -22.76
N LEU A 227 -28.10 2.12 -21.52
CA LEU A 227 -27.26 2.99 -20.70
C LEU A 227 -25.91 2.34 -20.36
N VAL A 228 -25.89 1.04 -20.01
CA VAL A 228 -24.66 0.28 -19.79
C VAL A 228 -23.77 0.31 -21.03
N ARG A 229 -24.34 0.10 -22.23
CA ARG A 229 -23.58 0.21 -23.48
C ARG A 229 -23.07 1.62 -23.75
N GLU A 230 -23.87 2.65 -23.46
CA GLU A 230 -23.45 4.05 -23.63
C GLU A 230 -22.27 4.39 -22.69
N ILE A 231 -22.29 3.90 -21.45
CA ILE A 231 -21.21 4.08 -20.46
C ILE A 231 -19.94 3.34 -20.94
N GLN A 232 -20.07 2.09 -21.37
CA GLN A 232 -18.95 1.32 -21.94
C GLN A 232 -18.35 2.02 -23.16
N GLN A 233 -19.17 2.48 -24.10
CA GLN A 233 -18.70 3.19 -25.29
C GLN A 233 -17.98 4.49 -24.94
N THR A 234 -18.42 5.18 -23.88
CA THR A 234 -17.77 6.40 -23.40
C THR A 234 -16.38 6.06 -22.84
N HIS A 235 -16.26 4.98 -22.06
CA HIS A 235 -14.98 4.48 -21.59
C HIS A 235 -14.03 4.10 -22.74
N ASP A 236 -14.50 3.26 -23.67
CA ASP A 236 -13.71 2.77 -24.81
C ASP A 236 -13.20 3.92 -25.68
N HIS A 237 -14.05 4.94 -25.87
CA HIS A 237 -13.68 6.15 -26.60
C HIS A 237 -12.48 6.86 -25.95
N TRP A 238 -12.54 7.16 -24.65
CA TRP A 238 -11.44 7.83 -23.96
C TRP A 238 -10.18 6.96 -23.88
N GLN A 239 -10.32 5.65 -23.68
CA GLN A 239 -9.19 4.74 -23.71
C GLN A 239 -8.50 4.73 -25.09
N ALA A 240 -9.27 4.80 -26.18
CA ALA A 240 -8.74 4.91 -27.53
C ALA A 240 -8.04 6.26 -27.77
N VAL A 241 -8.61 7.36 -27.27
CA VAL A 241 -7.97 8.70 -27.32
C VAL A 241 -6.60 8.65 -26.63
N TYR A 242 -6.51 8.09 -25.42
CA TYR A 242 -5.25 8.05 -24.69
C TYR A 242 -4.19 7.17 -25.35
N LYS A 243 -4.60 5.99 -25.82
CA LYS A 243 -3.72 5.10 -26.60
C LYS A 243 -3.20 5.75 -27.88
N ASN A 244 -3.97 6.65 -28.50
CA ASN A 244 -3.53 7.35 -29.70
C ASN A 244 -2.42 8.36 -29.39
N PHE A 245 -2.61 9.19 -28.35
CA PHE A 245 -1.57 10.16 -27.95
C PHE A 245 -0.29 9.47 -27.49
N THR A 246 -0.39 8.37 -26.74
CA THR A 246 0.78 7.57 -26.35
C THR A 246 1.52 6.93 -27.55
N LYS A 247 0.84 6.68 -28.67
CA LYS A 247 1.52 6.23 -29.90
C LYS A 247 2.23 7.39 -30.60
N ILE A 248 1.61 8.55 -30.67
CA ILE A 248 2.20 9.77 -31.24
C ILE A 248 3.50 10.10 -30.51
N GLU A 249 3.44 10.16 -29.18
CA GLU A 249 4.61 10.40 -28.31
C GLU A 249 5.74 9.40 -28.60
N LYS A 250 5.44 8.09 -28.69
CA LYS A 250 6.46 7.06 -28.97
C LYS A 250 7.08 7.19 -30.36
N GLN A 251 6.28 7.53 -31.37
CA GLN A 251 6.78 7.68 -32.74
C GLN A 251 7.74 8.86 -32.84
N GLU A 252 7.41 9.98 -32.22
CA GLU A 252 8.27 11.18 -32.19
C GLU A 252 9.61 10.91 -31.48
N THR A 253 9.57 10.19 -30.35
CA THR A 253 10.80 9.76 -29.66
C THR A 253 11.65 8.80 -30.50
N GLU A 254 11.02 7.89 -31.27
CA GLU A 254 11.72 6.94 -32.15
C GLU A 254 12.30 7.61 -33.41
N ASP A 255 11.62 8.62 -33.94
CA ASP A 255 12.03 9.38 -35.13
C ASP A 255 13.10 10.45 -34.82
N GLY A 256 13.44 10.66 -33.54
CA GLY A 256 14.42 11.65 -33.10
C GLY A 256 13.94 13.10 -33.27
N GLU A 257 12.63 13.28 -33.40
CA GLU A 257 11.93 14.56 -33.41
C GLU A 257 11.63 14.96 -31.95
N ASP A 258 12.68 15.14 -31.14
CA ASP A 258 12.55 15.91 -29.89
C ASP A 258 12.37 17.38 -30.32
N ASP A 259 11.13 17.79 -30.59
CA ASP A 259 10.80 19.20 -30.78
C ASP A 259 11.10 19.93 -29.45
N ASP A 260 12.21 20.69 -29.41
CA ASP A 260 12.62 21.58 -28.30
C ASP A 260 11.52 22.61 -27.89
N ASP A 261 10.38 22.67 -28.60
CA ASP A 261 9.24 23.57 -28.37
C ASP A 261 8.01 22.89 -27.70
N ASP A 262 8.02 21.57 -27.46
CA ASP A 262 6.99 20.85 -26.69
C ASP A 262 7.40 20.62 -25.22
N ASP A 263 8.22 21.53 -24.68
CA ASP A 263 8.59 21.59 -23.26
C ASP A 263 7.37 21.60 -22.33
N ASP A 264 7.53 20.97 -21.17
CA ASP A 264 6.58 21.03 -20.05
C ASP A 264 6.11 22.48 -19.80
N LEU A 265 4.85 22.78 -20.14
CA LEU A 265 4.32 24.13 -19.95
C LEU A 265 4.03 24.38 -18.49
N THR A 266 4.70 25.37 -17.90
CA THR A 266 4.51 25.75 -16.50
C THR A 266 3.79 27.10 -16.41
N PHE A 267 2.74 27.15 -15.60
CA PHE A 267 1.93 28.35 -15.36
C PHE A 267 1.90 28.69 -13.86
N SER A 268 1.96 29.97 -13.52
CA SER A 268 1.41 30.43 -12.24
C SER A 268 -0.13 30.27 -12.22
N TYR A 269 -0.74 30.30 -11.04
CA TYR A 269 -2.21 30.24 -10.94
C TYR A 269 -2.91 31.42 -11.63
N GLU A 270 -2.29 32.61 -11.63
CA GLU A 270 -2.81 33.80 -12.31
C GLU A 270 -2.75 33.66 -13.83
N GLU A 271 -1.61 33.18 -14.35
CA GLU A 271 -1.46 32.88 -15.78
C GLU A 271 -2.44 31.79 -16.21
N LEU A 272 -2.58 30.71 -15.44
CA LEU A 272 -3.54 29.65 -15.74
C LEU A 272 -4.98 30.18 -15.79
N GLN A 273 -5.36 31.07 -14.86
CA GLN A 273 -6.69 31.69 -14.84
C GLN A 273 -6.95 32.51 -16.11
N LYS A 274 -5.95 33.24 -16.58
CA LYS A 274 -6.05 34.13 -17.74
C LYS A 274 -6.00 33.36 -19.06
N ASP A 275 -5.03 32.46 -19.19
CA ASP A 275 -4.66 31.83 -20.46
C ASP A 275 -5.42 30.51 -20.68
N SER A 276 -5.86 29.83 -19.60
CA SER A 276 -6.67 28.62 -19.68
C SER A 276 -7.77 28.56 -18.61
N PRO A 277 -8.88 29.32 -18.78
CA PRO A 277 -9.98 29.35 -17.82
C PRO A 277 -10.62 27.98 -17.53
N ARG A 278 -10.56 27.05 -18.50
CA ARG A 278 -11.05 25.67 -18.34
C ARG A 278 -10.19 24.87 -17.37
N LEU A 279 -8.86 24.92 -17.51
CA LEU A 279 -7.95 24.25 -16.59
C LEU A 279 -7.96 24.90 -15.21
N TYR A 280 -8.09 26.23 -15.15
CA TYR A 280 -8.27 26.92 -13.87
C TYR A 280 -9.57 26.49 -13.16
N ALA A 281 -10.68 26.32 -13.88
CA ALA A 281 -11.92 25.82 -13.31
C ALA A 281 -11.74 24.42 -12.68
N PHE A 282 -11.01 23.52 -13.34
CA PHE A 282 -10.63 22.21 -12.79
C PHE A 282 -9.79 22.36 -11.52
N ILE A 283 -8.65 23.04 -11.61
CA ILE A 283 -7.69 23.21 -10.51
C ILE A 283 -8.35 23.87 -9.29
N SER A 284 -9.20 24.88 -9.50
CA SER A 284 -9.88 25.60 -8.40
C SER A 284 -10.81 24.71 -7.56
N LYS A 285 -11.25 23.59 -8.14
CA LYS A 285 -12.11 22.59 -7.51
C LYS A 285 -11.34 21.37 -7.02
N ALA A 286 -10.28 20.97 -7.72
CA ALA A 286 -9.42 19.85 -7.36
C ALA A 286 -8.50 20.19 -6.17
N ILE A 287 -7.86 21.36 -6.21
CA ILE A 287 -6.81 21.76 -5.28
C ILE A 287 -7.34 22.80 -4.27
N PRO A 288 -7.24 22.54 -2.96
CA PRO A 288 -7.64 23.48 -1.92
C PRO A 288 -6.93 24.83 -2.04
N LEU A 289 -7.59 25.93 -1.64
CA LEU A 289 -7.03 27.28 -1.76
C LEU A 289 -5.71 27.44 -0.99
N GLN A 290 -5.54 26.72 0.11
CA GLN A 290 -4.35 26.77 0.97
C GLN A 290 -3.07 26.30 0.27
N LEU A 291 -3.18 25.48 -0.78
CA LEU A 291 -2.05 25.00 -1.59
C LEU A 291 -1.84 25.81 -2.87
N ARG A 292 -2.61 26.87 -3.08
CA ARG A 292 -2.54 27.74 -4.26
C ARG A 292 -1.86 29.05 -3.89
N ASP A 293 -0.64 28.95 -3.35
CA ASP A 293 0.17 30.13 -3.03
C ASP A 293 0.82 30.75 -4.28
N GLU A 294 1.42 31.93 -4.13
CA GLU A 294 2.05 32.66 -5.23
C GLU A 294 3.27 31.93 -5.83
N ALA A 295 3.91 31.06 -5.06
CA ALA A 295 5.09 30.32 -5.49
C ALA A 295 4.73 29.01 -6.21
N SER A 296 3.54 28.49 -5.99
CA SER A 296 3.05 27.23 -6.54
C SER A 296 2.71 27.38 -8.02
N VAL A 297 3.10 26.38 -8.80
CA VAL A 297 2.93 26.39 -10.26
C VAL A 297 2.21 25.13 -10.74
N VAL A 298 1.58 25.25 -11.90
CA VAL A 298 0.87 24.16 -12.57
C VAL A 298 1.60 23.82 -13.86
N GLY A 299 2.11 22.59 -13.95
CA GLY A 299 2.81 22.06 -15.13
C GLY A 299 1.89 21.24 -16.05
N LEU A 300 2.16 21.19 -17.36
CA LEU A 300 1.51 20.30 -18.32
C LEU A 300 2.57 19.44 -19.03
N THR A 301 2.49 18.11 -18.91
CA THR A 301 3.42 17.19 -19.61
C THR A 301 2.88 16.76 -20.98
N ASP A 302 1.61 16.34 -21.05
CA ASP A 302 0.99 15.85 -22.30
C ASP A 302 0.42 17.02 -23.15
N VAL A 303 1.27 17.97 -23.53
CA VAL A 303 0.87 19.25 -24.12
C VAL A 303 -0.03 19.07 -25.36
N LYS A 304 0.28 18.13 -26.26
CA LYS A 304 -0.55 17.82 -27.45
C LYS A 304 -1.95 17.34 -27.08
N TYR A 305 -2.05 16.49 -26.06
CA TYR A 305 -3.34 16.03 -25.54
C TYR A 305 -4.15 17.21 -24.98
N PHE A 306 -3.54 18.07 -24.18
CA PHE A 306 -4.24 19.24 -23.62
C PHE A 306 -4.64 20.27 -24.67
N LYS A 307 -3.78 20.54 -25.68
CA LYS A 307 -4.13 21.37 -26.85
C LYS A 307 -5.39 20.83 -27.53
N SER A 308 -5.48 19.52 -27.75
CA SER A 308 -6.66 18.86 -28.34
C SER A 308 -7.90 18.90 -27.43
N LEU A 309 -7.73 18.58 -26.14
CA LEU A 309 -8.81 18.56 -25.15
C LEU A 309 -9.45 19.94 -24.98
N LEU A 310 -8.62 20.98 -24.90
CA LEU A 310 -9.08 22.36 -24.72
C LEU A 310 -9.72 22.93 -25.99
N ALA A 311 -9.28 22.50 -27.18
CA ALA A 311 -9.91 22.88 -28.44
C ALA A 311 -11.24 22.15 -28.71
N LYS A 312 -11.53 21.03 -28.01
CA LYS A 312 -12.75 20.25 -28.23
C LYS A 312 -14.01 21.10 -28.02
N GLN A 313 -14.89 21.06 -29.02
CA GLN A 313 -16.25 21.56 -28.95
C GLN A 313 -17.17 20.43 -28.48
N TRP A 314 -17.72 20.57 -27.28
CA TRP A 314 -18.53 19.54 -26.63
C TRP A 314 -19.97 19.62 -27.10
N GLN A 315 -20.47 18.53 -27.69
CA GLN A 315 -21.88 18.42 -28.03
C GLN A 315 -22.70 18.06 -26.79
N GLN A 316 -23.93 18.55 -26.71
CA GLN A 316 -24.82 18.32 -25.56
C GLN A 316 -24.96 16.82 -25.20
N GLU A 317 -25.10 15.97 -26.22
CA GLU A 317 -25.24 14.53 -26.04
C GLU A 317 -23.94 13.86 -25.58
N GLU A 318 -22.77 14.38 -25.98
CA GLU A 318 -21.48 13.90 -25.47
C GLU A 318 -21.32 14.24 -23.98
N VAL A 319 -21.69 15.47 -23.59
CA VAL A 319 -21.64 15.91 -22.18
C VAL A 319 -22.55 15.04 -21.32
N ARG A 320 -23.79 14.78 -21.78
CA ARG A 320 -24.73 13.89 -21.07
C ARG A 320 -24.13 12.50 -20.83
N LYS A 321 -23.57 11.87 -21.88
CA LYS A 321 -22.94 10.54 -21.77
C LYS A 321 -21.75 10.54 -20.83
N LEU A 322 -20.91 11.57 -20.91
CA LEU A 322 -19.78 11.74 -20.01
C LEU A 322 -20.24 11.93 -18.56
N CYS A 323 -21.26 12.74 -18.28
CA CYS A 323 -21.83 12.88 -16.95
C CYS A 323 -22.34 11.53 -16.39
N ASN A 324 -23.01 10.70 -17.22
CA ASN A 324 -23.44 9.37 -16.79
C ASN A 324 -22.24 8.46 -16.45
N TYR A 325 -21.20 8.49 -17.28
CA TYR A 325 -19.97 7.74 -17.03
C TYR A 325 -19.29 8.18 -15.73
N LEU A 326 -19.12 9.48 -15.52
CA LEU A 326 -18.55 10.07 -14.31
C LEU A 326 -19.35 9.72 -13.05
N MET A 327 -20.69 9.81 -13.13
CA MET A 327 -21.59 9.43 -12.03
C MET A 327 -21.40 7.97 -11.61
N VAL A 328 -21.39 7.07 -12.60
CA VAL A 328 -21.24 5.63 -12.34
C VAL A 328 -19.87 5.32 -11.76
N LYS A 329 -18.80 5.92 -12.29
CA LYS A 329 -17.46 5.76 -11.70
C LYS A 329 -17.38 6.27 -10.26
N PHE A 330 -18.02 7.40 -9.96
CA PHE A 330 -18.09 7.91 -8.59
C PHE A 330 -18.81 6.95 -7.65
N VAL A 331 -19.98 6.44 -8.04
CA VAL A 331 -20.72 5.48 -7.21
C VAL A 331 -19.94 4.17 -7.04
N LEU A 332 -19.26 3.70 -8.09
CA LEU A 332 -18.41 2.51 -8.00
C LEU A 332 -17.22 2.72 -7.06
N SER A 333 -16.57 3.89 -7.08
CA SER A 333 -15.46 4.16 -6.15
C SER A 333 -15.92 4.16 -4.70
N LEU A 334 -17.12 4.69 -4.42
CA LEU A 334 -17.75 4.64 -3.09
C LEU A 334 -18.10 3.20 -2.66
N LYS A 335 -18.67 2.39 -3.58
CA LYS A 335 -19.02 0.98 -3.30
C LYS A 335 -17.80 0.12 -2.99
N ARG A 336 -16.71 0.29 -3.75
CA ARG A 336 -15.44 -0.42 -3.51
C ARG A 336 -14.84 -0.04 -2.16
N ALA A 337 -14.96 1.22 -1.75
CA ALA A 337 -14.52 1.66 -0.43
C ALA A 337 -15.41 1.12 0.72
N HIS A 338 -16.70 0.88 0.48
CA HIS A 338 -17.64 0.38 1.49
C HIS A 338 -17.51 -1.12 1.80
N GLY A 339 -16.84 -1.91 0.96
CA GLY A 339 -16.64 -3.35 1.18
C GLY A 339 -15.97 -3.71 2.51
N TYR A 340 -15.45 -2.72 3.23
CA TYR A 340 -14.73 -2.86 4.48
C TYR A 340 -15.52 -2.34 5.70
N GLY A 341 -15.24 -2.89 6.89
CA GLY A 341 -15.86 -2.43 8.14
C GLY A 341 -15.58 -0.95 8.45
N CYS A 342 -16.40 -0.34 9.32
CA CYS A 342 -16.23 1.09 9.68
C CYS A 342 -14.87 1.39 10.34
N ASN A 343 -14.27 0.40 10.98
CA ASN A 343 -12.91 0.45 11.49
C ASN A 343 -11.86 0.55 10.38
N ILE A 344 -11.98 -0.27 9.35
CA ILE A 344 -11.13 -0.19 8.16
C ILE A 344 -11.35 1.16 7.45
N SER A 345 -12.58 1.68 7.43
CA SER A 345 -12.85 3.02 6.90
C SER A 345 -12.06 4.11 7.64
N VAL A 346 -11.91 4.02 8.97
CA VAL A 346 -11.06 4.95 9.74
C VAL A 346 -9.59 4.74 9.39
N VAL A 347 -9.14 3.49 9.26
CA VAL A 347 -7.75 3.17 8.88
C VAL A 347 -7.41 3.78 7.51
N ASN A 348 -8.28 3.60 6.52
CA ASN A 348 -8.04 4.01 5.13
C ASN A 348 -8.22 5.51 4.91
N HIS A 349 -9.00 6.19 5.74
CA HIS A 349 -9.36 7.60 5.49
C HIS A 349 -8.91 8.56 6.59
N MET A 350 -8.50 8.06 7.76
CA MET A 350 -7.87 8.84 8.82
C MET A 350 -6.68 8.07 9.42
N PRO A 351 -5.70 7.65 8.60
CA PRO A 351 -4.64 6.73 9.01
C PRO A 351 -3.82 7.25 10.18
N PHE A 352 -3.36 8.51 10.16
CA PHE A 352 -2.55 9.04 11.25
C PHE A 352 -3.32 9.14 12.57
N ALA A 353 -4.61 9.48 12.52
CA ALA A 353 -5.47 9.45 13.71
C ALA A 353 -5.60 8.02 14.27
N PHE A 354 -5.80 7.03 13.38
CA PHE A 354 -5.85 5.62 13.75
C PHE A 354 -4.52 5.15 14.39
N HIS A 355 -3.39 5.43 13.75
CA HIS A 355 -2.08 5.03 14.25
C HIS A 355 -1.75 5.71 15.58
N ALA A 356 -2.18 6.96 15.80
CA ALA A 356 -1.99 7.67 17.06
C ALA A 356 -2.76 7.01 18.21
N LEU A 357 -4.02 6.65 17.96
CA LEU A 357 -4.83 5.91 18.92
C LEU A 357 -4.24 4.53 19.21
N TYR A 358 -3.81 3.81 18.18
CA TYR A 358 -3.16 2.52 18.34
C TYR A 358 -1.87 2.65 19.15
N TYR A 359 -1.02 3.62 18.82
CA TYR A 359 0.23 3.86 19.52
C TYR A 359 -0.04 4.09 21.00
N GLN A 360 -0.93 5.02 21.34
CA GLN A 360 -1.24 5.38 22.73
C GLN A 360 -1.79 4.21 23.53
N HIS A 361 -2.71 3.43 22.96
CA HIS A 361 -3.51 2.45 23.71
C HIS A 361 -3.01 1.01 23.63
N ARG A 362 -2.19 0.67 22.63
CA ARG A 362 -1.72 -0.70 22.38
C ARG A 362 -0.20 -0.84 22.33
N PHE A 363 0.54 0.19 21.91
CA PHE A 363 1.98 0.09 21.71
C PHE A 363 2.85 0.82 22.74
N LEU A 364 2.39 1.97 23.26
CA LEU A 364 3.15 2.86 24.12
C LEU A 364 3.84 2.17 25.31
N PRO A 365 3.20 1.21 26.03
CA PRO A 365 3.86 0.52 27.13
C PRO A 365 5.10 -0.29 26.72
N TYR A 366 5.18 -0.72 25.45
CA TYR A 366 6.22 -1.58 24.93
C TYR A 366 7.19 -0.85 23.99
N ALA A 367 6.88 0.39 23.61
CA ALA A 367 7.57 1.14 22.57
C ALA A 367 9.09 1.18 22.75
N SER A 368 9.58 1.41 23.97
CA SER A 368 11.02 1.47 24.26
C SER A 368 11.75 0.15 23.93
N ASP A 369 11.15 -0.99 24.29
CA ASP A 369 11.76 -2.30 24.09
C ASP A 369 11.74 -2.70 22.62
N PHE A 370 10.62 -2.49 21.92
CA PHE A 370 10.54 -2.71 20.47
C PHE A 370 11.48 -1.79 19.70
N ASN A 371 11.52 -0.49 20.02
CA ASN A 371 12.45 0.46 19.41
C ASN A 371 13.90 0.00 19.59
N ARG A 372 14.28 -0.44 20.79
CA ARG A 372 15.64 -0.91 21.05
C ARG A 372 15.98 -2.15 20.22
N ASP A 373 15.08 -3.14 20.18
CA ASP A 373 15.35 -4.42 19.52
C ASP A 373 15.34 -4.29 17.99
N ILE A 374 14.35 -3.61 17.42
CA ILE A 374 14.27 -3.35 15.97
C ILE A 374 15.49 -2.56 15.51
N ASN A 375 15.87 -1.49 16.20
CA ASN A 375 17.08 -0.74 15.85
C ASN A 375 18.35 -1.60 15.95
N ALA A 376 18.43 -2.53 16.90
CA ALA A 376 19.55 -3.46 17.00
C ALA A 376 19.58 -4.46 15.84
N MET A 377 18.42 -5.00 15.45
CA MET A 377 18.26 -5.89 14.31
C MET A 377 18.63 -5.18 13.00
N THR A 378 18.07 -4.00 12.75
CA THR A 378 18.34 -3.24 11.53
C THR A 378 19.80 -2.85 11.41
N ARG A 379 20.48 -2.47 12.50
CA ARG A 379 21.93 -2.22 12.48
C ARG A 379 22.74 -3.45 12.08
N LYS A 380 22.35 -4.65 12.51
CA LYS A 380 23.01 -5.90 12.12
C LYS A 380 22.80 -6.19 10.64
N ILE A 381 21.56 -6.12 10.16
CA ILE A 381 21.22 -6.32 8.75
C ILE A 381 21.96 -5.31 7.87
N PHE A 382 21.95 -4.04 8.25
CA PHE A 382 22.69 -2.96 7.60
C PHE A 382 24.19 -3.23 7.50
N LYS A 383 24.81 -3.75 8.57
CA LYS A 383 26.23 -4.12 8.54
C LYS A 383 26.48 -5.18 7.45
N TYR A 384 25.68 -6.23 7.42
CA TYR A 384 25.91 -7.35 6.50
C TYR A 384 25.51 -7.05 5.05
N ILE A 385 24.46 -6.26 4.80
CA ILE A 385 24.14 -5.80 3.44
C ILE A 385 25.29 -4.95 2.88
N MET A 386 25.87 -4.05 3.70
CA MET A 386 27.02 -3.25 3.30
C MET A 386 28.26 -4.10 3.05
N GLU A 387 28.48 -5.18 3.80
CA GLU A 387 29.57 -6.13 3.50
C GLU A 387 29.40 -6.76 2.12
N ILE A 388 28.20 -7.25 1.77
CA ILE A 388 27.90 -7.84 0.46
C ILE A 388 28.11 -6.81 -0.65
N ILE A 389 27.59 -5.59 -0.47
CA ILE A 389 27.80 -4.48 -1.41
C ILE A 389 29.28 -4.18 -1.63
N ASN A 390 30.10 -4.23 -0.58
CA ASN A 390 31.53 -3.97 -0.66
C ASN A 390 32.33 -5.11 -1.33
N GLU A 391 31.74 -6.30 -1.51
CA GLU A 391 32.30 -7.32 -2.41
C GLU A 391 32.32 -6.82 -3.87
N ASN A 392 31.54 -5.79 -4.17
CA ASN A 392 31.52 -5.04 -5.42
C ASN A 392 31.30 -5.92 -6.65
N HIS A 393 30.32 -6.84 -6.56
CA HIS A 393 29.96 -7.74 -7.65
C HIS A 393 29.62 -6.97 -8.92
N LEU A 394 28.92 -5.83 -8.78
CA LEU A 394 28.45 -4.96 -9.86
C LEU A 394 29.52 -4.01 -10.42
N LYS A 395 30.80 -4.17 -10.05
CA LYS A 395 31.92 -3.35 -10.55
C LYS A 395 31.74 -1.84 -10.42
N MET A 396 31.08 -1.41 -9.35
CA MET A 396 30.92 0.01 -9.05
C MET A 396 32.27 0.67 -8.77
N THR A 397 32.40 1.91 -9.25
CA THR A 397 33.52 2.79 -8.94
C THR A 397 33.54 3.16 -7.45
N ALA A 398 34.70 3.58 -6.96
CA ALA A 398 34.82 4.06 -5.57
C ALA A 398 33.90 5.27 -5.27
N LYS A 399 33.55 6.08 -6.28
CA LYS A 399 32.60 7.19 -6.14
C LYS A 399 31.18 6.66 -5.94
N GLN A 400 30.73 5.73 -6.78
CA GLN A 400 29.41 5.09 -6.69
C GLN A 400 29.24 4.36 -5.33
N LEU A 401 30.23 3.56 -4.91
CA LEU A 401 30.19 2.88 -3.60
C LEU A 401 30.10 3.85 -2.42
N ARG A 402 30.83 4.98 -2.47
CA ARG A 402 30.73 6.02 -1.43
C ARG A 402 29.36 6.70 -1.42
N THR A 403 28.80 7.02 -2.59
CA THR A 403 27.44 7.58 -2.71
C THR A 403 26.41 6.63 -2.13
N MET A 404 26.49 5.35 -2.48
CA MET A 404 25.58 4.31 -1.99
C MET A 404 25.66 4.14 -0.48
N ARG A 405 26.88 4.06 0.07
CA ARG A 405 27.11 4.05 1.51
C ARG A 405 26.50 5.27 2.21
N LYS A 406 26.64 6.45 1.62
CA LYS A 406 26.07 7.69 2.18
C LYS A 406 24.54 7.62 2.22
N ARG A 407 23.89 7.15 1.14
CA ARG A 407 22.42 6.99 1.08
C ARG A 407 21.91 6.06 2.17
N PHE A 408 22.56 4.91 2.33
CA PHE A 408 22.32 3.96 3.40
C PHE A 408 22.49 4.56 4.81
N GLN A 409 23.55 5.34 5.03
CA GLN A 409 23.80 6.01 6.32
C GLN A 409 22.81 7.15 6.62
N GLN A 410 22.20 7.72 5.59
CA GLN A 410 21.23 8.81 5.69
C GLN A 410 19.77 8.34 5.67
N MET A 411 19.54 7.04 5.51
CA MET A 411 18.19 6.47 5.49
C MET A 411 17.54 6.62 6.86
N SER A 412 16.32 7.13 6.90
CA SER A 412 15.51 7.16 8.11
C SER A 412 14.78 5.83 8.29
N ILE A 413 14.61 5.41 9.55
CA ILE A 413 13.82 4.23 9.90
C ILE A 413 12.70 4.71 10.81
N ASN A 414 11.47 4.52 10.38
CA ASN A 414 10.30 4.91 11.13
C ASN A 414 9.61 3.67 11.70
N LEU A 415 9.41 3.63 13.03
CA LEU A 415 8.69 2.54 13.69
C LEU A 415 7.23 2.96 13.89
N GLY A 416 6.34 2.30 13.16
CA GLY A 416 4.98 2.74 12.91
C GLY A 416 4.92 3.78 11.79
N ASN A 417 3.70 4.14 11.43
CA ASN A 417 3.43 5.10 10.35
C ASN A 417 3.39 6.55 10.90
N LEU A 418 3.83 6.75 12.15
CA LEU A 418 3.95 8.06 12.79
C LEU A 418 5.43 8.40 12.98
N PRO A 419 5.87 9.65 12.83
CA PRO A 419 7.20 10.10 13.16
C PRO A 419 7.55 9.78 14.62
N THR A 420 8.84 9.55 14.86
CA THR A 420 9.37 9.28 16.21
C THR A 420 9.12 10.39 17.22
N ASP A 421 8.96 11.64 16.77
CA ASP A 421 8.68 12.84 17.55
C ASP A 421 7.22 13.30 17.45
N MET A 422 6.35 12.49 16.85
CA MET A 422 4.94 12.85 16.69
C MET A 422 4.28 13.10 18.04
N ASN A 423 3.56 14.22 18.11
CA ASN A 423 2.73 14.58 19.23
C ASN A 423 1.33 14.99 18.72
N TYR A 424 0.41 15.19 19.66
CA TYR A 424 -0.96 15.58 19.32
C TYR A 424 -1.03 16.95 18.62
N GLU A 425 -0.11 17.89 18.85
CA GLU A 425 -0.12 19.20 18.17
C GLU A 425 0.10 19.07 16.66
N ILE A 426 1.02 18.20 16.24
CA ILE A 426 1.26 17.91 14.81
C ILE A 426 0.03 17.26 14.18
N LEU A 427 -0.60 16.31 14.88
CA LEU A 427 -1.82 15.65 14.42
C LEU A 427 -3.00 16.62 14.32
N GLU A 428 -3.20 17.50 15.31
CA GLU A 428 -4.24 18.52 15.25
C GLU A 428 -4.03 19.46 14.06
N LYS A 429 -2.78 19.83 13.76
CA LYS A 429 -2.45 20.64 12.59
C LYS A 429 -2.77 19.89 11.29
N LEU A 430 -2.40 18.61 11.20
CA LEU A 430 -2.62 17.80 10.02
C LEU A 430 -4.12 17.71 9.68
N TYR A 431 -4.97 17.47 10.67
CA TYR A 431 -6.42 17.35 10.50
C TYR A 431 -7.19 18.67 10.68
N SER A 432 -6.51 19.83 10.69
CA SER A 432 -7.13 21.13 10.97
C SER A 432 -8.05 21.63 9.86
N ASP A 433 -7.86 21.14 8.64
CA ASP A 433 -8.70 21.44 7.47
C ASP A 433 -10.05 20.72 7.51
N ILE A 434 -10.15 19.58 8.22
CA ILE A 434 -11.41 18.87 8.43
C ILE A 434 -12.29 19.67 9.42
N PRO A 435 -13.47 20.16 8.99
CA PRO A 435 -14.43 20.78 9.91
C PRO A 435 -14.98 19.76 10.91
N ASP A 436 -15.63 20.23 11.98
CA ASP A 436 -16.30 19.32 12.93
C ASP A 436 -17.26 18.35 12.18
N LEU A 437 -17.19 17.07 12.59
CA LEU A 437 -17.93 15.96 12.01
C LEU A 437 -19.19 15.65 12.81
N ASP A 438 -20.31 15.41 12.12
CA ASP A 438 -21.60 15.08 12.75
C ASP A 438 -21.77 13.57 12.87
N VAL A 439 -21.87 13.07 14.09
CA VAL A 439 -22.09 11.64 14.39
C VAL A 439 -23.32 11.04 13.70
N ASN A 440 -24.26 11.85 13.21
CA ASN A 440 -25.47 11.40 12.51
C ASN A 440 -25.41 11.54 10.99
N ASN A 441 -24.34 12.11 10.42
CA ASN A 441 -24.24 12.40 8.99
C ASN A 441 -22.96 11.85 8.36
N TYR A 442 -22.93 10.53 8.11
CA TYR A 442 -21.80 9.88 7.45
C TYR A 442 -21.53 10.43 6.05
N TYR A 443 -22.56 10.73 5.25
CA TYR A 443 -22.37 11.15 3.86
C TYR A 443 -21.57 12.46 3.77
N GLU A 444 -21.91 13.45 4.59
CA GLU A 444 -21.15 14.70 4.63
C GLU A 444 -19.77 14.50 5.26
N ASN A 445 -19.67 13.72 6.34
CA ASN A 445 -18.39 13.46 6.98
C ASN A 445 -17.41 12.76 6.03
N HIS A 446 -17.87 11.73 5.31
CA HIS A 446 -17.04 10.99 4.37
C HIS A 446 -16.54 11.89 3.24
N LEU A 447 -17.37 12.80 2.70
CA LEU A 447 -16.89 13.76 1.71
C LEU A 447 -15.86 14.76 2.28
N LYS A 448 -16.03 15.22 3.52
CA LYS A 448 -15.02 16.06 4.21
C LYS A 448 -13.70 15.33 4.39
N VAL A 449 -13.74 14.08 4.82
CA VAL A 449 -12.55 13.25 5.01
C VAL A 449 -11.89 12.92 3.66
N LYS A 450 -12.66 12.60 2.61
CA LYS A 450 -12.13 12.34 1.26
C LYS A 450 -11.42 13.58 0.68
N ARG A 451 -11.94 14.78 0.95
CA ARG A 451 -11.28 16.05 0.58
C ARG A 451 -9.94 16.22 1.29
N HIS A 452 -9.90 15.89 2.58
CA HIS A 452 -8.67 15.88 3.36
C HIS A 452 -7.67 14.85 2.83
N ASN A 453 -8.08 13.63 2.47
CA ASN A 453 -7.15 12.64 1.93
C ASN A 453 -6.47 13.11 0.64
N VAL A 454 -7.21 13.80 -0.24
CA VAL A 454 -6.60 14.42 -1.42
C VAL A 454 -5.60 15.49 -1.00
N LEU A 455 -5.92 16.35 -0.02
CA LEU A 455 -4.98 17.35 0.49
C LEU A 455 -3.71 16.70 1.08
N GLU A 456 -3.87 15.64 1.86
CA GLU A 456 -2.79 14.89 2.51
C GLU A 456 -1.85 14.24 1.49
N GLN A 457 -2.39 13.66 0.41
CA GLN A 457 -1.60 13.14 -0.71
C GLN A 457 -0.83 14.25 -1.45
N LEU A 458 -1.47 15.39 -1.71
CA LEU A 458 -0.86 16.50 -2.45
C LEU A 458 0.22 17.24 -1.64
N ALA A 459 0.05 17.30 -0.32
CA ALA A 459 0.87 18.07 0.60
C ALA A 459 1.50 17.21 1.71
N CYS A 460 1.90 15.98 1.37
CA CYS A 460 2.46 15.05 2.35
C CYS A 460 3.76 15.59 2.96
N PRO A 461 3.85 15.76 4.30
CA PRO A 461 5.09 16.15 4.95
C PRO A 461 6.20 15.12 4.71
N SER A 462 7.43 15.60 4.47
CA SER A 462 8.57 14.74 4.11
C SER A 462 9.01 13.75 5.20
N ASN A 463 8.56 13.93 6.45
CA ASN A 463 8.79 13.01 7.57
C ASN A 463 7.62 12.06 7.82
N LEU A 464 6.56 12.13 7.00
CA LEU A 464 5.40 11.25 7.02
C LEU A 464 5.37 10.37 5.78
N SER A 465 4.65 9.26 5.91
CA SER A 465 4.25 8.44 4.77
C SER A 465 2.75 8.60 4.58
N CYS A 466 2.34 9.21 3.47
CA CYS A 466 0.94 9.45 3.12
C CYS A 466 0.48 8.51 2.00
N ARG A 467 0.83 7.23 2.10
CA ARG A 467 0.42 6.21 1.12
C ARG A 467 -1.08 5.92 1.22
N ASP A 468 -1.67 5.58 0.08
CA ASP A 468 -3.12 5.38 -0.09
C ASP A 468 -3.64 4.08 0.54
N ASP A 469 -2.77 3.09 0.69
CA ASP A 469 -3.07 1.83 1.35
C ASP A 469 -2.39 1.82 2.73
N PRO A 470 -3.11 1.54 3.83
CA PRO A 470 -2.44 1.27 5.10
C PRO A 470 -1.57 0.02 4.96
N ASP A 471 -0.29 0.20 4.68
CA ASP A 471 0.63 -0.93 4.65
C ASP A 471 0.76 -1.54 6.06
N HIS A 472 0.53 -2.86 6.15
CA HIS A 472 0.64 -3.64 7.41
C HIS A 472 1.99 -4.37 7.52
N ILE A 473 2.79 -4.25 6.46
CA ILE A 473 4.13 -4.80 6.31
C ILE A 473 5.13 -3.65 6.08
N PRO A 474 6.42 -3.84 6.41
CA PRO A 474 7.44 -2.84 6.14
C PRO A 474 7.51 -2.47 4.66
N TYR A 475 7.87 -1.23 4.37
CA TYR A 475 8.07 -0.73 3.01
C TYR A 475 9.15 0.37 2.97
N TYR A 476 9.76 0.56 1.80
CA TYR A 476 10.74 1.62 1.53
C TYR A 476 10.19 2.70 0.60
N GLU A 477 10.28 3.95 1.04
CA GLU A 477 9.98 5.13 0.24
C GLU A 477 11.24 5.73 -0.38
N ARG A 478 11.32 5.68 -1.71
CA ARG A 478 12.52 6.07 -2.47
C ARG A 478 12.82 7.57 -2.40
N LEU A 479 11.78 8.41 -2.44
CA LEU A 479 11.92 9.88 -2.47
C LEU A 479 12.37 10.45 -1.13
N SER A 480 11.74 10.02 -0.03
CA SER A 480 12.10 10.42 1.34
C SER A 480 13.31 9.63 1.88
N ASN A 481 13.77 8.58 1.18
CA ASN A 481 14.81 7.65 1.62
C ASN A 481 14.50 7.13 3.04
N MET A 482 13.27 6.66 3.23
CA MET A 482 12.72 6.25 4.51
C MET A 482 12.22 4.81 4.44
N MET A 483 12.56 3.99 5.44
CA MET A 483 11.92 2.69 5.66
C MET A 483 10.92 2.81 6.79
N THR A 484 9.66 2.45 6.53
CA THR A 484 8.61 2.41 7.56
C THR A 484 8.36 0.98 7.97
N ILE A 485 8.25 0.73 9.27
CA ILE A 485 7.93 -0.58 9.87
C ILE A 485 6.61 -0.42 10.62
N PRO A 486 5.45 -0.69 10.00
CA PRO A 486 4.15 -0.50 10.61
C PRO A 486 4.00 -1.21 11.96
N PHE A 487 3.21 -0.63 12.87
CA PHE A 487 2.97 -1.26 14.18
C PHE A 487 2.29 -2.62 14.06
N GLY A 488 1.50 -2.83 12.99
CA GLY A 488 0.89 -4.12 12.67
C GLY A 488 1.93 -5.23 12.52
N THR A 489 3.09 -4.95 11.93
CA THR A 489 4.18 -5.93 11.72
C THR A 489 4.79 -6.45 13.02
N LEU A 490 4.70 -5.70 14.12
CA LEU A 490 5.38 -6.00 15.39
C LEU A 490 4.59 -7.00 16.26
N LYS A 491 3.99 -8.02 15.62
CA LYS A 491 3.19 -9.07 16.24
C LYS A 491 3.39 -10.42 15.56
N PRO A 492 3.14 -11.55 16.26
CA PRO A 492 3.11 -12.86 15.62
C PRO A 492 2.09 -12.92 14.46
N PRO A 493 2.38 -13.67 13.39
CA PRO A 493 3.58 -14.49 13.18
C PRO A 493 4.83 -13.73 12.72
N MET A 494 4.72 -12.43 12.41
CA MET A 494 5.79 -11.63 11.84
C MET A 494 6.95 -11.38 12.81
N TYR A 495 6.62 -10.99 14.04
CA TYR A 495 7.60 -10.66 15.06
C TYR A 495 7.02 -10.70 16.47
N ASP A 496 7.83 -11.09 17.44
CA ASP A 496 7.55 -10.89 18.85
C ASP A 496 8.88 -10.67 19.55
N ILE A 497 8.93 -9.76 20.53
CA ILE A 497 10.18 -9.50 21.24
C ILE A 497 10.70 -10.72 22.02
N SER A 498 9.82 -11.69 22.30
CA SER A 498 10.15 -12.96 22.94
C SER A 498 10.46 -14.10 21.98
N PHE A 499 10.48 -13.86 20.66
CA PHE A 499 10.93 -14.84 19.68
C PHE A 499 12.42 -15.14 19.85
N ASP A 500 12.79 -16.39 19.59
CA ASP A 500 14.20 -16.72 19.37
C ASP A 500 14.72 -15.92 18.17
N PRO A 501 15.96 -15.41 18.21
CA PRO A 501 16.53 -14.62 17.11
C PRO A 501 16.47 -15.31 15.75
N LEU A 502 16.42 -16.65 15.70
CA LEU A 502 16.20 -17.39 14.45
C LEU A 502 14.88 -17.02 13.80
N LEU A 503 13.79 -17.04 14.59
CA LEU A 503 12.46 -16.75 14.08
C LEU A 503 12.33 -15.29 13.66
N SER A 504 12.86 -14.37 14.48
CA SER A 504 12.85 -12.94 14.19
C SER A 504 13.66 -12.58 12.94
N LEU A 505 14.85 -13.15 12.78
CA LEU A 505 15.70 -12.85 11.61
C LEU A 505 15.21 -13.54 10.34
N SER A 506 14.67 -14.76 10.42
CA SER A 506 14.20 -15.44 9.20
C SER A 506 12.98 -14.76 8.58
N THR A 507 12.11 -14.15 9.40
CA THR A 507 10.90 -13.46 8.91
C THR A 507 11.15 -11.95 8.83
N LEU A 508 11.02 -11.21 9.94
CA LEU A 508 11.19 -9.76 9.93
C LEU A 508 12.59 -9.34 9.42
N GLY A 509 13.64 -10.06 9.79
CA GLY A 509 14.98 -9.75 9.31
C GLY A 509 15.16 -9.89 7.80
N THR A 510 14.49 -10.86 7.17
CA THR A 510 14.46 -11.01 5.70
C THR A 510 13.73 -9.84 5.06
N ILE A 511 12.60 -9.43 5.62
CA ILE A 511 11.79 -8.32 5.10
C ILE A 511 12.54 -6.99 5.25
N LEU A 512 13.13 -6.70 6.42
CA LEU A 512 13.96 -5.51 6.58
C LEU A 512 15.17 -5.51 5.64
N GLY A 513 15.73 -6.69 5.35
CA GLY A 513 16.77 -6.85 4.34
C GLY A 513 16.28 -6.58 2.91
N HIS A 514 15.04 -6.98 2.60
CA HIS A 514 14.36 -6.71 1.33
C HIS A 514 14.12 -5.19 1.17
N GLU A 515 13.54 -4.52 2.17
CA GLU A 515 13.35 -3.06 2.11
C GLU A 515 14.67 -2.28 1.97
N LEU A 516 15.72 -2.73 2.67
CA LEU A 516 17.06 -2.17 2.52
C LEU A 516 17.66 -2.42 1.12
N ALA A 517 17.24 -3.48 0.43
CA ALA A 517 17.69 -3.76 -0.92
C ALA A 517 17.10 -2.76 -1.93
N HIS A 518 15.91 -2.22 -1.70
CA HIS A 518 15.33 -1.19 -2.56
C HIS A 518 16.13 0.12 -2.59
N VAL A 519 16.98 0.36 -1.59
CA VAL A 519 17.95 1.47 -1.61
C VAL A 519 18.93 1.36 -2.80
N VAL A 520 19.09 0.16 -3.35
CA VAL A 520 20.10 -0.14 -4.38
C VAL A 520 19.58 -0.93 -5.57
N ASP A 521 18.32 -1.35 -5.60
CA ASP A 521 17.74 -2.11 -6.71
C ASP A 521 17.81 -1.37 -8.07
N THR A 522 17.38 -2.05 -9.13
CA THR A 522 17.45 -1.50 -10.49
C THR A 522 16.66 -0.20 -10.65
N THR A 523 15.50 -0.10 -9.98
CA THR A 523 14.62 1.08 -10.02
C THR A 523 15.29 2.28 -9.36
N THR A 524 15.93 2.11 -8.19
CA THR A 524 16.68 3.19 -7.56
C THR A 524 17.93 3.56 -8.36
N LEU A 525 18.62 2.59 -8.95
CA LEU A 525 19.79 2.85 -9.80
C LEU A 525 19.42 3.62 -11.08
N SER A 526 18.25 3.38 -11.66
CA SER A 526 17.76 4.11 -12.84
C SER A 526 17.25 5.51 -12.49
N MET A 527 16.54 5.66 -11.36
CA MET A 527 15.96 6.94 -10.95
C MET A 527 16.98 7.92 -10.37
N SER A 528 18.01 7.43 -9.67
CA SER A 528 18.65 8.28 -8.67
C SER A 528 19.61 9.32 -9.24
N TYR A 529 20.43 9.04 -10.26
CA TYR A 529 21.40 10.00 -10.80
C TYR A 529 22.03 9.46 -12.09
N PRO A 530 22.50 10.32 -13.02
CA PRO A 530 23.34 9.92 -14.15
C PRO A 530 24.58 9.09 -13.76
N ILE A 531 25.00 9.15 -12.48
CA ILE A 531 26.14 8.39 -11.96
C ILE A 531 25.89 6.88 -11.87
N PHE A 532 24.64 6.43 -11.73
CA PHE A 532 24.31 5.00 -11.58
C PHE A 532 23.82 4.35 -12.87
N GLU A 533 23.48 5.15 -13.89
CA GLU A 533 23.09 4.67 -15.21
C GLU A 533 24.17 3.75 -15.84
N GLN A 534 25.44 4.13 -15.68
CA GLN A 534 26.59 3.33 -16.13
C GLN A 534 26.76 2.01 -15.37
N VAL A 535 26.15 1.87 -14.19
CA VAL A 535 26.16 0.59 -13.44
C VAL A 535 25.21 -0.39 -14.12
N LEU A 536 24.03 0.06 -14.55
CA LEU A 536 23.06 -0.81 -15.23
C LEU A 536 23.58 -1.37 -16.56
N GLN A 537 24.56 -0.69 -17.17
CA GLN A 537 25.24 -1.10 -18.40
C GLN A 537 26.43 -2.06 -18.16
N GLN A 538 26.76 -2.41 -16.91
CA GLN A 538 27.85 -3.34 -16.64
C GLN A 538 27.50 -4.76 -17.08
N PRO A 539 28.45 -5.52 -17.68
CA PRO A 539 28.20 -6.91 -18.08
C PRO A 539 27.74 -7.81 -16.93
N GLU A 540 28.22 -7.57 -15.71
CA GLU A 540 27.81 -8.32 -14.51
C GLU A 540 26.33 -8.12 -14.18
N VAL A 541 25.80 -6.90 -14.33
CA VAL A 541 24.39 -6.59 -14.11
C VAL A 541 23.54 -7.29 -15.18
N GLU A 542 23.92 -7.15 -16.46
CA GLU A 542 23.23 -7.80 -17.58
C GLU A 542 23.20 -9.33 -17.40
N GLN A 543 24.33 -9.94 -17.04
CA GLN A 543 24.41 -11.39 -16.81
C GLN A 543 23.56 -11.84 -15.62
N ALA A 544 23.52 -11.07 -14.53
CA ALA A 544 22.71 -11.38 -13.36
C ALA A 544 21.21 -11.30 -13.70
N MET A 545 20.78 -10.25 -14.40
CA MET A 545 19.38 -10.08 -14.83
C MET A 545 18.98 -11.17 -15.83
N ALA A 546 19.81 -11.44 -16.84
CA ALA A 546 19.56 -12.49 -17.83
C ALA A 546 19.48 -13.88 -17.18
N CYS A 547 20.28 -14.13 -16.12
CA CYS A 547 20.19 -15.36 -15.34
C CYS A 547 18.81 -15.50 -14.69
N MET A 548 18.33 -14.47 -13.97
CA MET A 548 17.04 -14.51 -13.26
C MET A 548 15.86 -14.62 -14.23
N GLN A 549 15.90 -13.85 -15.32
CA GLN A 549 14.88 -13.89 -16.38
C GLN A 549 14.87 -15.27 -17.08
N GLY A 550 16.05 -15.88 -17.27
CA GLY A 550 16.17 -17.22 -17.82
C GLY A 550 15.66 -18.33 -16.90
N GLN A 551 15.75 -18.16 -15.58
CA GLN A 551 15.16 -19.10 -14.60
C GLN A 551 13.63 -18.99 -14.56
N HIS A 552 13.09 -17.76 -14.54
CA HIS A 552 11.65 -17.51 -14.63
C HIS A 552 11.41 -16.07 -15.10
N PRO A 553 10.72 -15.83 -16.24
CA PRO A 553 10.44 -14.48 -16.69
C PRO A 553 9.63 -13.67 -15.67
N THR A 554 9.89 -12.37 -15.55
CA THR A 554 9.13 -11.46 -14.68
C THR A 554 9.20 -10.01 -15.14
N SER A 555 8.14 -9.26 -14.85
CA SER A 555 8.13 -7.80 -14.98
C SER A 555 8.61 -7.06 -13.72
N THR A 556 8.81 -7.77 -12.60
CA THR A 556 9.10 -7.21 -11.26
C THR A 556 10.47 -7.68 -10.78
N ILE A 557 11.49 -7.46 -11.61
CA ILE A 557 12.84 -8.01 -11.36
C ILE A 557 13.54 -7.36 -10.16
N ASP A 558 13.23 -6.10 -9.88
CA ASP A 558 13.68 -5.36 -8.70
C ASP A 558 13.22 -6.02 -7.41
N GLU A 559 11.95 -6.43 -7.33
CA GLU A 559 11.43 -7.18 -6.18
C GLU A 559 12.13 -8.52 -5.98
N ARG A 560 12.43 -9.22 -7.07
CA ARG A 560 13.17 -10.47 -6.99
C ARG A 560 14.61 -10.27 -6.50
N ILE A 561 15.27 -9.19 -6.90
CA ILE A 561 16.59 -8.83 -6.38
C ILE A 561 16.50 -8.55 -4.88
N ALA A 562 15.46 -7.83 -4.44
CA ALA A 562 15.22 -7.51 -3.05
C ALA A 562 14.97 -8.76 -2.19
N ASP A 563 14.14 -9.70 -2.65
CA ASP A 563 13.90 -10.99 -1.99
C ASP A 563 15.18 -11.81 -1.78
N LEU A 564 15.98 -11.94 -2.84
CA LEU A 564 17.21 -12.72 -2.80
C LEU A 564 18.25 -12.08 -1.89
N LEU A 565 18.40 -10.75 -1.93
CA LEU A 565 19.33 -10.04 -1.08
C LEU A 565 18.88 -10.08 0.38
N GLY A 566 17.60 -9.81 0.65
CA GLY A 566 17.02 -9.81 1.98
C GLY A 566 17.19 -11.16 2.68
N ALA A 567 16.80 -12.25 2.01
CA ALA A 567 16.93 -13.60 2.56
C ALA A 567 18.40 -13.97 2.83
N ARG A 568 19.31 -13.61 1.91
CA ARG A 568 20.75 -13.87 2.07
C ARG A 568 21.33 -13.11 3.26
N VAL A 569 21.05 -11.81 3.35
CA VAL A 569 21.55 -10.95 4.44
C VAL A 569 21.03 -11.44 5.78
N ALA A 570 19.74 -11.76 5.88
CA ALA A 570 19.14 -12.28 7.10
C ALA A 570 19.76 -13.61 7.55
N PHE A 571 19.94 -14.56 6.62
CA PHE A 571 20.57 -15.85 6.92
C PHE A 571 22.02 -15.68 7.41
N GLN A 572 22.80 -14.86 6.71
CA GLN A 572 24.19 -14.57 7.08
C GLN A 572 24.28 -13.82 8.42
N THR A 573 23.35 -12.90 8.67
CA THR A 573 23.24 -12.18 9.95
C THR A 573 23.04 -13.18 11.09
N TYR A 574 22.07 -14.09 10.98
CA TYR A 574 21.85 -15.11 11.99
C TYR A 574 23.08 -16.00 12.20
N LYS A 575 23.62 -16.54 11.10
CA LYS A 575 24.77 -17.46 11.13
C LYS A 575 25.99 -16.85 11.81
N ARG A 576 26.23 -15.55 11.63
CA ARG A 576 27.43 -14.86 12.15
C ARG A 576 27.22 -14.35 13.57
N GLU A 577 26.11 -13.64 13.82
CA GLU A 577 25.82 -13.04 15.14
C GLU A 577 25.55 -14.10 16.22
N TYR A 578 25.06 -15.29 15.83
CA TYR A 578 24.71 -16.37 16.75
C TYR A 578 25.55 -17.64 16.53
N SER A 579 26.75 -17.49 15.95
CA SER A 579 27.66 -18.60 15.63
C SER A 579 27.99 -19.54 16.81
N LEU A 580 28.00 -19.04 18.04
CA LEU A 580 28.24 -19.83 19.26
C LEU A 580 27.02 -20.67 19.69
N ARG A 581 25.82 -20.35 19.21
CA ARG A 581 24.55 -21.02 19.55
C ARG A 581 23.57 -20.94 18.38
N LEU A 582 23.91 -21.61 17.29
CA LEU A 582 23.08 -21.66 16.08
C LEU A 582 21.81 -22.50 16.26
N GLN A 583 21.86 -23.58 17.06
CA GLN A 583 20.70 -24.44 17.27
C GLN A 583 19.78 -23.88 18.37
N PRO A 584 18.52 -23.53 18.07
CA PRO A 584 17.58 -23.13 19.11
C PRO A 584 17.28 -24.30 20.04
N ARG A 585 17.10 -24.00 21.34
CA ARG A 585 16.84 -25.04 22.36
C ARG A 585 15.42 -25.60 22.32
N PHE A 586 14.50 -24.91 21.65
CA PHE A 586 13.07 -25.22 21.68
C PHE A 586 12.64 -26.26 20.63
N THR A 587 13.56 -26.74 19.79
CA THR A 587 13.26 -27.62 18.67
C THR A 587 14.43 -28.52 18.31
N SER A 588 14.13 -29.71 17.80
CA SER A 588 15.10 -30.65 17.23
C SER A 588 15.32 -30.46 15.73
N ILE A 589 14.51 -29.64 15.06
CA ILE A 589 14.70 -29.29 13.64
C ILE A 589 16.04 -28.55 13.51
N PRO A 590 16.94 -28.98 12.60
CA PRO A 590 18.19 -28.27 12.36
C PRO A 590 17.95 -26.79 12.07
N TRP A 591 18.70 -25.91 12.73
CA TRP A 591 18.49 -24.45 12.66
C TRP A 591 18.42 -23.91 11.23
N ASN A 592 19.27 -24.40 10.34
CA ASN A 592 19.33 -23.95 8.95
C ASN A 592 18.08 -24.38 8.18
N ARG A 593 17.50 -25.56 8.45
CA ARG A 593 16.20 -25.96 7.90
C ARG A 593 15.07 -25.12 8.50
N LEU A 594 15.08 -24.93 9.82
CA LEU A 594 14.06 -24.15 10.51
C LEU A 594 14.01 -22.69 10.03
N PHE A 595 15.17 -22.09 9.71
CA PHE A 595 15.24 -20.74 9.16
C PHE A 595 14.38 -20.62 7.89
N PHE A 596 14.60 -21.51 6.92
CA PHE A 596 13.83 -21.48 5.66
C PHE A 596 12.37 -21.88 5.86
N LEU A 597 12.07 -22.82 6.75
CA LEU A 597 10.69 -23.21 7.06
C LEU A 597 9.90 -22.07 7.72
N ASN A 598 10.52 -21.29 8.60
CA ASN A 598 9.88 -20.12 9.20
C ASN A 598 9.76 -18.96 8.21
N LEU A 599 10.78 -18.70 7.38
CA LEU A 599 10.71 -17.75 6.27
C LEU A 599 9.55 -18.08 5.31
N ALA A 600 9.39 -19.36 4.96
CA ALA A 600 8.36 -19.82 4.05
C ALA A 600 6.93 -19.44 4.49
N GLN A 601 6.68 -19.32 5.80
CA GLN A 601 5.36 -18.98 6.32
C GLN A 601 4.87 -17.63 5.79
N PHE A 602 5.76 -16.66 5.54
CA PHE A 602 5.41 -15.37 4.93
C PHE A 602 4.76 -15.50 3.55
N PHE A 603 5.14 -16.52 2.79
CA PHE A 603 4.67 -16.75 1.43
C PHE A 603 3.45 -17.68 1.37
N CYS A 604 3.09 -18.34 2.47
CA CYS A 604 1.94 -19.24 2.47
C CYS A 604 0.64 -18.45 2.28
N THR A 605 -0.12 -18.79 1.23
CA THR A 605 -1.38 -18.15 0.87
C THR A 605 -2.33 -19.19 0.27
N LYS A 606 -3.63 -18.90 0.26
CA LYS A 606 -4.68 -19.80 -0.28
C LYS A 606 -4.87 -19.59 -1.78
N ASN A 607 -4.81 -18.34 -2.24
CA ASN A 607 -4.89 -17.97 -3.64
C ASN A 607 -3.51 -17.52 -4.11
N GLN A 608 -3.10 -17.87 -5.32
CA GLN A 608 -1.89 -17.27 -5.90
C GLN A 608 -2.18 -15.78 -6.08
N ASP A 609 -1.58 -14.95 -5.23
CA ASP A 609 -1.76 -13.50 -5.25
C ASP A 609 -1.44 -12.99 -6.66
N PHE A 610 -2.45 -12.49 -7.36
CA PHE A 610 -2.26 -11.68 -8.56
C PHE A 610 -1.98 -10.24 -8.10
N ASP A 611 -0.86 -10.07 -7.42
CA ASP A 611 -0.26 -8.77 -7.27
C ASP A 611 0.54 -8.48 -8.55
N ASN A 612 0.35 -7.31 -9.15
CA ASN A 612 1.13 -6.90 -10.31
C ASN A 612 2.48 -6.31 -9.90
N GLU A 613 2.69 -6.07 -8.61
CA GLU A 613 3.93 -5.52 -8.06
C GLU A 613 4.98 -6.61 -7.78
N HIS A 614 4.57 -7.87 -7.60
CA HIS A 614 5.48 -8.98 -7.28
C HIS A 614 5.24 -10.25 -8.12
N ASP A 615 6.22 -11.13 -8.16
CA ASP A 615 5.98 -12.52 -8.56
C ASP A 615 5.02 -13.21 -7.56
N SER A 616 4.30 -14.25 -8.00
CA SER A 616 3.49 -15.06 -7.08
C SER A 616 4.33 -15.61 -5.91
N SER A 617 3.72 -15.76 -4.75
CA SER A 617 4.38 -16.23 -3.52
C SER A 617 5.12 -17.57 -3.68
N LEU A 618 4.61 -18.46 -4.53
CA LEU A 618 5.29 -19.72 -4.90
C LEU A 618 6.60 -19.46 -5.64
N ILE A 619 6.57 -18.57 -6.63
CA ILE A 619 7.75 -18.22 -7.42
C ILE A 619 8.78 -17.55 -6.52
N ARG A 620 8.39 -16.55 -5.72
CA ARG A 620 9.29 -15.83 -4.79
C ARG A 620 10.04 -16.79 -3.88
N LEU A 621 9.32 -17.68 -3.17
CA LEU A 621 9.91 -18.62 -2.23
C LEU A 621 10.84 -19.63 -2.93
N ASN A 622 10.42 -20.18 -4.07
CA ASN A 622 11.24 -21.13 -4.82
C ASN A 622 12.47 -20.46 -5.46
N GLN A 623 12.39 -19.18 -5.87
CA GLN A 623 13.54 -18.41 -6.36
C GLN A 623 14.59 -18.19 -5.26
N ILE A 624 14.15 -17.89 -4.02
CA ILE A 624 15.03 -17.82 -2.85
C ILE A 624 15.72 -19.17 -2.62
N ALA A 625 14.96 -20.26 -2.54
CA ALA A 625 15.49 -21.61 -2.33
C ALA A 625 16.51 -22.02 -3.41
N MET A 626 16.18 -21.77 -4.68
CA MET A 626 17.01 -22.09 -5.84
C MET A 626 18.36 -21.35 -5.83
N ASN A 627 18.37 -20.07 -5.44
CA ASN A 627 19.55 -19.21 -5.60
C ASN A 627 20.39 -19.04 -4.33
N LEU A 628 19.90 -19.46 -3.16
CA LEU A 628 20.70 -19.51 -1.92
C LEU A 628 21.33 -20.90 -1.73
N LYS A 629 22.67 -20.97 -1.78
CA LYS A 629 23.40 -22.24 -1.61
C LYS A 629 23.09 -22.88 -0.26
N GLU A 630 22.93 -22.05 0.76
CA GLU A 630 22.62 -22.45 2.12
C GLU A 630 21.30 -23.21 2.24
N PHE A 631 20.33 -22.97 1.36
CA PHE A 631 19.09 -23.75 1.29
C PHE A 631 19.37 -25.19 0.89
N SER A 632 20.05 -25.40 -0.24
CA SER A 632 20.38 -26.74 -0.72
C SER A 632 21.27 -27.52 0.25
N GLU A 633 22.14 -26.84 1.00
CA GLU A 633 22.94 -27.46 2.07
C GLU A 633 22.05 -27.87 3.26
N ALA A 634 21.06 -27.05 3.62
CA ALA A 634 20.14 -27.34 4.72
C ALA A 634 19.22 -28.52 4.43
N PHE A 635 18.72 -28.63 3.20
CA PHE A 635 17.80 -29.70 2.77
C PHE A 635 18.52 -30.86 2.06
N GLN A 636 19.84 -30.79 1.92
CA GLN A 636 20.67 -31.81 1.26
C GLN A 636 20.24 -32.10 -0.18
N CYS A 637 19.88 -31.04 -0.91
CA CYS A 637 19.39 -31.18 -2.28
C CYS A 637 20.48 -31.68 -3.23
N PRO A 638 20.23 -32.72 -4.03
CA PRO A 638 21.17 -33.18 -5.05
C PRO A 638 21.47 -32.08 -6.07
N LEU A 639 22.71 -32.01 -6.57
CA LEU A 639 23.05 -31.11 -7.67
C LEU A 639 22.22 -31.48 -8.90
N GLY A 640 21.57 -30.50 -9.53
CA GLY A 640 20.69 -30.69 -10.68
C GLY A 640 19.22 -30.92 -10.32
N SER A 641 18.86 -31.00 -9.03
CA SER A 641 17.46 -30.91 -8.60
C SER A 641 16.91 -29.52 -8.95
N LYS A 642 15.58 -29.39 -9.05
CA LYS A 642 14.97 -28.11 -9.48
C LYS A 642 15.37 -26.91 -8.61
N LEU A 643 15.54 -27.12 -7.30
CA LEU A 643 15.97 -26.08 -6.35
C LEU A 643 17.47 -26.15 -5.96
N ASN A 644 18.28 -26.92 -6.70
CA ASN A 644 19.74 -26.88 -6.63
C ASN A 644 20.36 -26.98 -8.04
N PRO A 645 20.14 -25.96 -8.90
CA PRO A 645 20.70 -25.95 -10.25
C PRO A 645 22.23 -25.76 -10.22
N GLU A 646 22.90 -26.17 -11.29
CA GLU A 646 24.34 -25.94 -11.48
C GLU A 646 24.69 -24.44 -11.52
N ARG A 647 23.82 -23.63 -12.13
CA ARG A 647 23.96 -22.18 -12.21
C ARG A 647 22.95 -21.49 -11.31
N ARG A 648 23.46 -20.72 -10.35
CA ARG A 648 22.67 -19.84 -9.47
C ARG A 648 22.84 -18.38 -9.87
N CYS A 649 21.76 -17.62 -9.78
CA CYS A 649 21.77 -16.21 -10.07
C CYS A 649 22.15 -15.40 -8.84
N ARG A 650 23.00 -14.39 -9.05
CA ARG A 650 23.48 -13.51 -8.00
C ARG A 650 23.64 -12.11 -8.58
N PHE A 651 22.91 -11.15 -7.99
CA PHE A 651 23.03 -9.74 -8.34
C PHE A 651 24.05 -9.04 -7.44
N TYR A 652 23.85 -9.09 -6.12
CA TYR A 652 24.83 -8.64 -5.11
C TYR A 652 25.63 -9.78 -4.54
#